data_AF-A0A0N8H6T9-F1
#
_entry.id   AF-A0A0N8H6T9-F1
#
_cell.length_a   1.000
_cell.length_b   1.000
_cell.length_c   1.000
_cell.angle_alpha   90.00
_cell.angle_beta   90.00
_cell.angle_gamma   90.00
#
_symmetry.space_group_name_H-M   'P 1'
#
loop_
_entity.id
_entity.type
_entity.pdbx_description
1 polymer ?
#
loop_
_entity_poly.entity_id
_entity_poly.type
_entity_poly.pdbx_seq_one_letter_code
_entity_poly.pdbx_strand_id
1 'polypeptide(L)'
;MLPYHSSPQTPPQYAGPPIPSQYAGSQVPIQYPAPDLNSTYAPTDAGNVQITTPKCPFRFAHGVYCGQTPTVTCPKCLLVAYCSDTCRINDWPFHRYDCVNSAVPEDSPYLKGGDDSWEDPWFWAKHAAIDVLNLDKNEGKEFDGDLDLLFVGGTNLQDITGPCNQADITESCLRHLIYSIVKLPETALPKITATLNETSPHHLARLILTVLILTDDSSDPMINAELAVHLWYSAKLSYPLFRHLERIAGSTLLTVMDDVRRLFDNGQLTEETNFPISMPRGKTKVIIDINRAQWCQVVGFLKVAQTINEHGSSVVRGLDCKKFAQPFPQLLQRMTRSRATGLKRWRFDGLLLPYAHPREEFTILNPVFFSDHLHYPMGATQEPLSEWPMELLDYSCGPAQNDVYGKMFYYVRDLCVLFQKRIKILPLEIRTISKFIHELPAYHTVGSRAKQFDRIEAAHYWDRRPFLTCVVMTGLLRHEDENPNAALLTLTGRSVVHKMQSVSDTLDMERELLFEKAFTNLDEYAPPLAVGDPDDTKVAIRRRLGILLWRNWDKFSDRYLNAPHYFELLNLATGFDGRERGLTAAGFLGLALQQKNSITRRWPNRLVHSRSDIPRLRDFNRWLGWGNNMPQRWLEWKKFGDVENEVWGKHFSLALSEENARSTGTLQEFDLSQAIKDMFSVQKGSNGEKVISEAAIDAKKTEDENQSKGLSKDGVNGGKDGSDGGKDSKEGKDSKEGKVIHDTDKDDGKQEAKGKTAEKTKGKKKKTQKSSKGGK
;
A
#
# COMPACT_ATOMS: atom_id res chain seq x y z
N MET A 1 52.08 -21.99 22.69
CA MET A 1 52.29 -23.45 22.48
C MET A 1 51.00 -24.05 21.98
N LEU A 2 51.08 -24.94 20.97
CA LEU A 2 50.02 -25.82 20.43
C LEU A 2 48.73 -25.15 19.86
N PRO A 3 48.19 -25.65 18.72
CA PRO A 3 46.97 -25.14 18.10
C PRO A 3 45.72 -25.94 18.51
N TYR A 4 44.53 -25.37 18.28
CA TYR A 4 43.26 -26.08 18.27
C TYR A 4 42.82 -26.38 16.83
N HIS A 5 42.51 -27.64 16.53
CA HIS A 5 41.86 -28.04 15.28
C HIS A 5 40.34 -27.96 15.41
N SER A 6 39.67 -27.51 14.35
CA SER A 6 38.22 -27.52 14.20
C SER A 6 37.77 -28.68 13.30
N SER A 7 36.74 -29.40 13.74
CA SER A 7 35.99 -30.38 12.93
C SER A 7 34.49 -30.12 13.11
N PRO A 8 33.69 -29.98 12.04
CA PRO A 8 32.26 -29.72 12.15
C PRO A 8 31.51 -30.98 12.56
N GLN A 9 30.63 -30.86 13.56
CA GLN A 9 29.64 -31.91 13.88
C GLN A 9 28.33 -31.63 13.15
N THR A 10 27.74 -32.67 12.56
CA THR A 10 26.41 -32.62 11.93
C THR A 10 25.28 -32.64 12.97
N PRO A 11 24.16 -31.94 12.74
CA PRO A 11 23.02 -31.97 13.64
C PRO A 11 22.27 -33.31 13.57
N PRO A 12 21.67 -33.79 14.68
CA PRO A 12 20.99 -35.08 14.73
C PRO A 12 19.63 -35.07 14.00
N GLN A 13 19.33 -36.15 13.28
CA GLN A 13 18.00 -36.38 12.69
C GLN A 13 17.01 -36.81 13.78
N TYR A 14 15.90 -36.09 13.91
CA TYR A 14 14.77 -36.50 14.77
C TYR A 14 13.80 -37.37 13.97
N ALA A 15 13.73 -38.67 14.30
CA ALA A 15 12.71 -39.57 13.78
C ALA A 15 11.38 -39.37 14.52
N GLY A 16 10.27 -39.28 13.77
CA GLY A 16 8.92 -39.25 14.35
C GLY A 16 8.47 -40.64 14.86
N PRO A 17 7.49 -40.71 15.77
CA PRO A 17 6.97 -41.98 16.28
C PRO A 17 6.20 -42.76 15.20
N PRO A 18 6.18 -44.11 15.26
CA PRO A 18 5.52 -44.95 14.26
C PRO A 18 3.99 -44.87 14.33
N ILE A 19 3.34 -44.90 13.16
CA ILE A 19 1.88 -44.93 13.02
C ILE A 19 1.37 -46.36 13.30
N PRO A 20 0.29 -46.57 14.09
CA PRO A 20 -0.26 -47.90 14.36
C PRO A 20 -0.80 -48.61 13.11
N SER A 21 -0.14 -49.72 12.72
CA SER A 21 -0.51 -50.54 11.57
C SER A 21 -1.67 -51.52 11.89
N GLN A 22 -2.92 -51.04 11.95
CA GLN A 22 -4.11 -51.90 12.19
C GLN A 22 -5.34 -51.64 11.31
N TYR A 23 -5.22 -50.96 10.16
CA TYR A 23 -6.30 -50.89 9.15
C TYR A 23 -5.80 -51.11 7.71
N ALA A 24 -5.25 -52.29 7.46
CA ALA A 24 -4.94 -52.78 6.11
C ALA A 24 -5.68 -54.11 5.87
N GLY A 25 -6.79 -54.08 5.11
CA GLY A 25 -7.51 -55.32 4.77
C GLY A 25 -9.01 -55.20 4.49
N SER A 26 -9.44 -54.44 3.48
CA SER A 26 -10.70 -54.68 2.74
C SER A 26 -10.87 -53.68 1.58
N GLN A 27 -10.23 -53.95 0.44
CA GLN A 27 -10.59 -53.27 -0.81
C GLN A 27 -11.89 -53.88 -1.36
N VAL A 28 -13.03 -53.30 -0.97
CA VAL A 28 -14.26 -53.38 -1.77
C VAL A 28 -14.20 -52.26 -2.80
N PRO A 29 -14.21 -52.54 -4.12
CA PRO A 29 -14.15 -51.50 -5.13
C PRO A 29 -15.48 -50.76 -5.20
N ILE A 30 -15.59 -49.64 -4.48
CA ILE A 30 -16.71 -48.71 -4.63
C ILE A 30 -16.55 -48.02 -5.98
N GLN A 31 -17.24 -48.53 -7.01
CA GLN A 31 -17.46 -47.82 -8.25
C GLN A 31 -18.38 -46.63 -7.98
N TYR A 32 -17.78 -45.47 -7.71
CA TYR A 32 -18.51 -44.21 -7.83
C TYR A 32 -18.90 -44.00 -9.29
N PRO A 33 -20.15 -43.60 -9.59
CA PRO A 33 -20.55 -43.30 -10.96
C PRO A 33 -19.73 -42.14 -11.51
N ALA A 34 -19.47 -42.17 -12.82
CA ALA A 34 -18.82 -41.05 -13.51
C ALA A 34 -19.62 -39.75 -13.32
N PRO A 35 -18.98 -38.58 -13.22
CA PRO A 35 -19.67 -37.32 -12.96
C PRO A 35 -20.64 -36.99 -14.10
N ASP A 36 -21.93 -36.94 -13.79
CA ASP A 36 -22.96 -36.54 -14.75
C ASP A 36 -22.93 -35.03 -15.00
N LEU A 37 -22.21 -34.64 -16.05
CA LEU A 37 -22.11 -33.27 -16.53
C LEU A 37 -23.44 -32.71 -17.08
N ASN A 38 -24.48 -33.54 -17.23
CA ASN A 38 -25.83 -33.13 -17.62
C ASN A 38 -26.81 -33.06 -16.44
N SER A 39 -26.32 -33.07 -15.18
CA SER A 39 -27.14 -32.88 -13.99
C SER A 39 -27.79 -31.48 -13.98
N THR A 40 -28.97 -31.41 -14.60
CA THR A 40 -29.81 -30.23 -14.72
C THR A 40 -30.53 -29.99 -13.41
N TYR A 41 -29.80 -29.47 -12.43
CA TYR A 41 -30.38 -28.85 -11.24
C TYR A 41 -31.40 -27.81 -11.71
N ALA A 42 -32.69 -28.10 -11.48
CA ALA A 42 -33.78 -27.25 -11.91
C ALA A 42 -33.60 -25.83 -11.34
N PRO A 43 -33.92 -24.76 -12.09
CA PRO A 43 -33.80 -23.38 -11.63
C PRO A 43 -34.93 -23.03 -10.65
N THR A 44 -34.95 -23.68 -9.49
CA THR A 44 -35.83 -23.36 -8.36
C THR A 44 -35.13 -22.36 -7.45
N ASP A 45 -35.72 -21.17 -7.36
CA ASP A 45 -35.34 -20.03 -6.52
C ASP A 45 -33.88 -19.56 -6.64
N ALA A 46 -33.68 -18.54 -7.48
CA ALA A 46 -32.62 -17.57 -7.29
C ALA A 46 -32.86 -16.81 -5.97
N GLY A 47 -32.41 -17.40 -4.86
CA GLY A 47 -32.61 -16.85 -3.51
C GLY A 47 -32.06 -15.42 -3.43
N ASN A 48 -32.96 -14.45 -3.22
CA ASN A 48 -32.64 -13.02 -3.19
C ASN A 48 -31.45 -12.76 -2.25
N VAL A 49 -30.36 -12.23 -2.79
CA VAL A 49 -29.18 -11.84 -2.00
C VAL A 49 -29.60 -10.75 -1.01
N GLN A 50 -29.51 -11.04 0.29
CA GLN A 50 -29.85 -10.04 1.31
C GLN A 50 -28.73 -9.00 1.40
N ILE A 51 -29.05 -7.75 1.06
CA ILE A 51 -28.13 -6.62 1.26
C ILE A 51 -27.77 -6.49 2.75
N THR A 52 -26.48 -6.41 3.01
CA THR A 52 -25.92 -6.31 4.36
C THR A 52 -26.34 -4.99 5.00
N THR A 53 -27.08 -5.13 6.09
CA THR A 53 -27.69 -4.04 6.85
C THR A 53 -27.35 -4.17 8.34
N PRO A 54 -27.38 -3.08 9.12
CA PRO A 54 -27.26 -3.17 10.57
C PRO A 54 -28.46 -3.95 11.12
N LYS A 55 -28.21 -5.13 11.68
CA LYS A 55 -29.21 -6.03 12.27
C LYS A 55 -29.00 -6.09 13.79
N CYS A 56 -30.07 -6.15 14.58
CA CYS A 56 -30.02 -6.39 16.02
C CYS A 56 -29.50 -7.82 16.30
N PRO A 57 -28.41 -8.02 17.07
CA PRO A 57 -27.75 -9.32 17.21
C PRO A 57 -28.45 -10.28 18.18
N PHE A 58 -29.36 -9.78 19.03
CA PHE A 58 -30.12 -10.59 19.97
C PHE A 58 -30.86 -11.74 19.27
N ARG A 59 -30.75 -12.95 19.84
CA ARG A 59 -31.47 -14.15 19.40
C ARG A 59 -32.57 -14.52 20.38
N PHE A 60 -33.73 -14.92 19.86
CA PHE A 60 -34.75 -15.58 20.66
C PHE A 60 -34.30 -16.98 21.10
N ALA A 61 -34.99 -17.56 22.10
CA ALA A 61 -34.64 -18.88 22.66
C ALA A 61 -34.62 -20.03 21.64
N HIS A 62 -35.30 -19.87 20.50
CA HIS A 62 -35.30 -20.79 19.36
C HIS A 62 -34.26 -20.41 18.28
N GLY A 63 -33.15 -19.77 18.66
CA GLY A 63 -31.96 -19.49 17.83
C GLY A 63 -32.09 -18.36 16.79
N VAL A 64 -33.31 -17.97 16.43
CA VAL A 64 -33.61 -16.96 15.40
C VAL A 64 -33.21 -15.56 15.87
N TYR A 65 -32.52 -14.82 15.01
CA TYR A 65 -32.16 -13.42 15.21
C TYR A 65 -33.37 -12.48 15.24
N CYS A 66 -33.30 -11.43 16.05
CA CYS A 66 -34.27 -10.34 16.05
C CYS A 66 -34.34 -9.62 14.70
N GLY A 67 -33.21 -9.42 14.02
CA GLY A 67 -33.12 -8.90 12.64
C GLY A 67 -33.49 -7.42 12.44
N GLN A 68 -34.27 -6.83 13.34
CA GLN A 68 -34.71 -5.43 13.29
C GLN A 68 -33.54 -4.44 13.31
N THR A 69 -33.74 -3.28 12.68
CA THR A 69 -32.78 -2.17 12.65
C THR A 69 -32.43 -1.72 14.08
N PRO A 70 -31.14 -1.65 14.45
CA PRO A 70 -30.72 -1.25 15.77
C PRO A 70 -30.77 0.28 15.96
N THR A 71 -31.04 0.68 17.19
CA THR A 71 -31.18 2.08 17.65
C THR A 71 -30.48 2.33 19.00
N VAL A 72 -30.39 1.30 19.85
CA VAL A 72 -29.81 1.35 21.20
C VAL A 72 -28.42 0.70 21.20
N THR A 73 -27.36 1.51 21.21
CA THR A 73 -25.97 1.02 21.27
C THR A 73 -25.63 0.42 22.64
N CYS A 74 -24.79 -0.61 22.69
CA CYS A 74 -24.19 -1.06 23.95
C CYS A 74 -23.24 0.03 24.52
N PRO A 75 -23.56 0.66 25.68
CA PRO A 75 -22.87 1.86 26.14
C PRO A 75 -21.43 1.62 26.64
N LYS A 76 -20.99 0.36 26.74
CA LYS A 76 -19.65 -0.01 27.21
C LYS A 76 -18.64 -0.18 26.08
N CYS A 77 -19.01 -0.92 25.04
CA CYS A 77 -18.11 -1.25 23.92
C CYS A 77 -18.34 -0.38 22.68
N LEU A 78 -19.56 0.13 22.48
CA LEU A 78 -20.06 0.75 21.24
C LEU A 78 -19.85 -0.11 19.97
N LEU A 79 -19.63 -1.41 20.13
CA LEU A 79 -19.32 -2.38 19.06
C LEU A 79 -20.56 -3.11 18.52
N VAL A 80 -21.65 -3.11 19.29
CA VAL A 80 -22.96 -3.66 18.92
C VAL A 80 -24.08 -2.71 19.30
N ALA A 81 -25.23 -2.85 18.63
CA ALA A 81 -26.44 -2.10 18.92
C ALA A 81 -27.69 -2.96 18.69
N TYR A 82 -28.77 -2.60 19.36
CA TYR A 82 -30.02 -3.38 19.49
C TYR A 82 -31.22 -2.54 19.07
N CYS A 83 -32.33 -3.16 18.65
CA CYS A 83 -33.57 -2.41 18.36
C CYS A 83 -34.27 -1.86 19.62
N SER A 84 -33.93 -2.40 20.81
CA SER A 84 -34.54 -2.05 22.09
C SER A 84 -33.62 -2.40 23.27
N ASP A 85 -33.84 -1.76 24.42
CA ASP A 85 -33.20 -2.13 25.68
C ASP A 85 -33.56 -3.55 26.14
N THR A 86 -34.76 -4.04 25.83
CA THR A 86 -35.15 -5.43 26.12
C THR A 86 -34.23 -6.43 25.41
N CYS A 87 -33.94 -6.20 24.12
CA CYS A 87 -32.98 -7.02 23.38
C CYS A 87 -31.55 -6.88 23.94
N ARG A 88 -31.14 -5.66 24.32
CA ARG A 88 -29.82 -5.39 24.94
C ARG A 88 -29.64 -6.12 26.28
N ILE A 89 -30.68 -6.19 27.10
CA ILE A 89 -30.67 -6.85 28.41
C ILE A 89 -30.65 -8.38 28.23
N ASN A 90 -31.50 -8.91 27.33
CA ASN A 90 -31.61 -10.35 27.10
C ASN A 90 -30.38 -10.95 26.38
N ASP A 91 -29.67 -10.15 25.57
CA ASP A 91 -28.42 -10.54 24.91
C ASP A 91 -27.18 -10.44 25.83
N TRP A 92 -27.27 -9.68 26.93
CA TRP A 92 -26.14 -9.42 27.84
C TRP A 92 -25.43 -10.68 28.36
N PRO A 93 -26.10 -11.82 28.68
CA PRO A 93 -25.41 -13.05 29.10
C PRO A 93 -24.37 -13.54 28.07
N PHE A 94 -24.64 -13.36 26.78
CA PHE A 94 -23.75 -13.74 25.68
C PHE A 94 -22.75 -12.62 25.38
N HIS A 95 -23.25 -11.39 25.12
CA HIS A 95 -22.41 -10.26 24.75
C HIS A 95 -21.43 -9.82 25.85
N ARG A 96 -21.69 -10.11 27.13
CA ARG A 96 -20.78 -9.77 28.25
C ARG A 96 -19.36 -10.28 28.02
N TYR A 97 -19.17 -11.45 27.41
CA TYR A 97 -17.83 -11.98 27.14
C TYR A 97 -17.05 -11.05 26.20
N ASP A 98 -17.63 -10.70 25.04
CA ASP A 98 -17.00 -9.78 24.08
C ASP A 98 -16.88 -8.34 24.57
N CYS A 99 -17.81 -7.92 25.44
CA CYS A 99 -17.85 -6.58 26.01
C CYS A 99 -16.82 -6.36 27.13
N VAL A 100 -16.39 -7.42 27.84
CA VAL A 100 -15.62 -7.29 29.09
C VAL A 100 -14.38 -8.19 29.13
N ASN A 101 -14.49 -9.44 28.66
CA ASN A 101 -13.57 -10.53 28.99
C ASN A 101 -12.57 -10.89 27.89
N SER A 102 -12.74 -10.44 26.63
CA SER A 102 -11.82 -10.73 25.50
C SER A 102 -10.38 -10.21 25.68
N ALA A 103 -10.05 -9.62 26.83
CA ALA A 103 -8.81 -8.92 27.13
C ALA A 103 -7.93 -9.61 28.20
N VAL A 104 -8.21 -10.87 28.55
CA VAL A 104 -7.22 -11.71 29.24
C VAL A 104 -6.08 -12.01 28.25
N PRO A 105 -4.82 -11.64 28.54
CA PRO A 105 -3.69 -12.16 27.79
C PRO A 105 -3.56 -13.65 28.11
N GLU A 106 -3.45 -14.49 27.08
CA GLU A 106 -2.80 -15.79 27.28
C GLU A 106 -1.32 -15.53 27.56
N ASP A 107 -0.75 -16.20 28.56
CA ASP A 107 0.66 -16.06 28.95
C ASP A 107 1.58 -16.64 27.88
N SER A 108 1.79 -15.86 26.83
CA SER A 108 2.68 -16.18 25.72
C SER A 108 4.09 -15.69 26.02
N PRO A 109 5.08 -16.58 26.23
CA PRO A 109 6.45 -16.19 26.59
C PRO A 109 7.25 -15.56 25.43
N TYR A 110 6.59 -15.20 24.33
CA TYR A 110 7.19 -14.63 23.12
C TYR A 110 7.12 -13.09 23.11
N LEU A 111 7.70 -12.48 24.14
CA LEU A 111 8.10 -11.07 24.18
C LEU A 111 9.63 -10.92 24.08
N LYS A 112 10.27 -11.74 23.23
CA LYS A 112 11.63 -11.43 22.77
C LYS A 112 11.57 -10.25 21.80
N GLY A 113 12.42 -9.26 22.02
CA GLY A 113 12.73 -8.25 21.02
C GLY A 113 13.45 -8.89 19.84
N GLY A 114 12.69 -9.31 18.83
CA GLY A 114 13.23 -9.58 17.50
C GLY A 114 13.66 -8.28 16.82
N ASP A 115 14.55 -8.38 15.83
CA ASP A 115 14.97 -7.19 15.10
C ASP A 115 13.80 -6.58 14.30
N ASP A 116 13.84 -5.27 14.04
CA ASP A 116 12.81 -4.53 13.30
C ASP A 116 12.80 -4.83 11.78
N SER A 117 13.38 -5.96 11.37
CA SER A 117 13.39 -6.49 10.02
C SER A 117 12.04 -7.10 9.66
N TRP A 118 10.98 -6.26 9.60
CA TRP A 118 9.61 -6.62 9.22
C TRP A 118 9.50 -6.94 7.72
N GLU A 119 10.17 -8.00 7.28
CA GLU A 119 10.11 -8.55 5.92
C GLU A 119 9.09 -9.69 5.75
N ASP A 120 8.19 -9.92 6.72
CA ASP A 120 7.17 -10.97 6.63
C ASP A 120 6.25 -10.85 5.39
N PRO A 121 5.84 -12.00 4.80
CA PRO A 121 4.78 -12.09 3.80
C PRO A 121 3.52 -11.32 4.20
N TRP A 122 3.02 -10.54 3.25
CA TRP A 122 1.92 -9.62 3.50
C TRP A 122 1.07 -9.47 2.24
N PHE A 123 -0.19 -9.91 2.36
CA PHE A 123 -1.12 -10.10 1.23
C PHE A 123 -1.94 -8.86 0.81
N TRP A 124 -1.78 -7.76 1.55
CA TRP A 124 -2.56 -6.53 1.38
C TRP A 124 -1.66 -5.35 1.04
N ALA A 125 -2.20 -4.29 0.47
CA ALA A 125 -1.48 -3.03 0.39
C ALA A 125 -1.05 -2.54 1.77
N LYS A 126 0.25 -2.24 1.91
CA LYS A 126 0.81 -1.65 3.14
C LYS A 126 0.46 -0.16 3.26
N HIS A 127 -0.23 0.43 2.28
CA HIS A 127 -0.54 1.85 2.22
C HIS A 127 -1.91 2.13 1.58
N ALA A 128 -2.52 3.27 1.90
CA ALA A 128 -3.89 3.60 1.51
C ALA A 128 -4.04 3.92 0.02
N ALA A 129 -5.19 3.57 -0.58
CA ALA A 129 -5.54 3.98 -1.93
C ALA A 129 -5.50 5.51 -2.04
N ILE A 130 -4.77 6.01 -3.04
CA ILE A 130 -4.67 7.45 -3.37
C ILE A 130 -5.43 7.76 -4.65
N ASP A 131 -5.90 9.01 -4.76
CA ASP A 131 -6.37 9.57 -6.01
C ASP A 131 -5.12 9.91 -6.84
N VAL A 132 -4.81 9.10 -7.86
CA VAL A 132 -3.62 9.30 -8.70
C VAL A 132 -3.81 10.42 -9.71
N LEU A 133 -5.05 10.87 -9.93
CA LEU A 133 -5.36 11.95 -10.86
C LEU A 133 -5.20 13.29 -10.18
N ASN A 134 -5.84 13.45 -9.01
CA ASN A 134 -6.00 14.72 -8.29
C ASN A 134 -6.58 15.83 -9.21
N LEU A 135 -7.46 15.41 -10.13
CA LEU A 135 -7.81 16.11 -11.38
C LEU A 135 -8.13 17.60 -11.19
N ASP A 136 -8.94 17.93 -10.18
CA ASP A 136 -9.34 19.29 -9.79
C ASP A 136 -8.16 20.29 -9.78
N LYS A 137 -7.00 19.89 -9.23
CA LYS A 137 -5.84 20.78 -9.07
C LYS A 137 -4.81 20.69 -10.19
N ASN A 138 -4.90 19.66 -11.02
CA ASN A 138 -3.90 19.31 -12.01
C ASN A 138 -4.42 19.68 -13.42
N GLU A 139 -5.46 19.00 -13.90
CA GLU A 139 -6.09 19.25 -15.20
C GLU A 139 -7.31 20.20 -15.13
N GLY A 140 -7.94 20.33 -13.96
CA GLY A 140 -9.13 21.16 -13.72
C GLY A 140 -10.46 20.41 -13.61
N LYS A 141 -11.49 21.10 -13.14
CA LYS A 141 -12.81 20.51 -12.81
C LYS A 141 -13.68 20.15 -14.01
N GLU A 142 -13.39 20.71 -15.18
CA GLU A 142 -14.20 20.56 -16.39
C GLU A 142 -13.43 19.81 -17.50
N PHE A 143 -12.29 19.21 -17.15
CA PHE A 143 -11.44 18.50 -18.10
C PHE A 143 -12.14 17.25 -18.68
N ASP A 144 -12.06 17.12 -20.00
CA ASP A 144 -12.71 16.13 -20.84
C ASP A 144 -11.73 15.36 -21.76
N GLY A 145 -10.43 15.65 -21.66
CA GLY A 145 -9.37 15.07 -22.49
C GLY A 145 -9.01 13.61 -22.16
N ASP A 146 -8.08 13.08 -22.94
CA ASP A 146 -7.51 11.74 -22.80
C ASP A 146 -6.50 11.66 -21.63
N LEU A 147 -6.52 10.54 -20.88
CA LEU A 147 -5.52 10.22 -19.86
C LEU A 147 -5.16 8.72 -19.89
N ASP A 148 -3.86 8.43 -20.05
CA ASP A 148 -3.31 7.08 -19.96
C ASP A 148 -2.73 6.81 -18.57
N LEU A 149 -3.25 5.78 -17.88
CA LEU A 149 -2.83 5.40 -16.52
C LEU A 149 -2.21 4.00 -16.51
N LEU A 150 -1.10 3.82 -15.81
CA LEU A 150 -0.51 2.52 -15.51
C LEU A 150 -0.48 2.31 -13.99
N PHE A 151 -1.07 1.22 -13.51
CA PHE A 151 -0.96 0.80 -12.12
C PHE A 151 -0.29 -0.57 -12.09
N VAL A 152 0.82 -0.67 -11.37
CA VAL A 152 1.61 -1.91 -11.29
C VAL A 152 1.41 -2.53 -9.91
N GLY A 153 0.73 -3.68 -9.89
CA GLY A 153 0.49 -4.52 -8.71
C GLY A 153 1.66 -5.44 -8.37
N GLY A 154 1.46 -6.20 -7.30
CA GLY A 154 2.50 -6.98 -6.63
C GLY A 154 2.99 -8.22 -7.38
N THR A 155 4.29 -8.54 -7.22
CA THR A 155 4.91 -9.74 -7.78
C THR A 155 4.94 -10.93 -6.83
N ASN A 156 4.51 -12.08 -7.36
CA ASN A 156 4.96 -13.38 -6.89
C ASN A 156 6.47 -13.51 -7.16
N LEU A 157 7.25 -14.01 -6.19
CA LEU A 157 8.68 -14.31 -6.39
C LEU A 157 8.96 -15.81 -6.59
N GLN A 158 7.97 -16.67 -6.32
CA GLN A 158 8.14 -18.12 -6.38
C GLN A 158 8.36 -18.66 -7.80
N ASP A 159 7.93 -17.94 -8.84
CA ASP A 159 8.00 -18.42 -10.24
C ASP A 159 9.39 -18.27 -10.89
N ILE A 160 10.36 -17.63 -10.22
CA ILE A 160 11.73 -17.41 -10.75
C ILE A 160 12.81 -18.11 -9.90
N THR A 161 12.48 -18.56 -8.68
CA THR A 161 13.48 -19.06 -7.71
C THR A 161 13.06 -20.37 -7.07
N GLY A 162 14.04 -21.17 -6.65
CA GLY A 162 13.81 -22.30 -5.73
C GLY A 162 13.36 -21.85 -4.32
N PRO A 163 13.57 -22.65 -3.26
CA PRO A 163 13.07 -22.36 -1.92
C PRO A 163 13.85 -21.24 -1.20
N CYS A 164 13.79 -20.00 -1.72
CA CYS A 164 14.19 -18.80 -1.01
C CYS A 164 13.01 -18.30 -0.15
N ASN A 165 13.30 -17.78 1.05
CA ASN A 165 12.27 -17.43 2.03
C ASN A 165 11.76 -15.98 1.86
N GLN A 166 11.95 -15.35 0.70
CA GLN A 166 11.68 -13.93 0.52
C GLN A 166 10.19 -13.67 0.28
N ALA A 167 9.61 -12.82 1.12
CA ALA A 167 8.19 -12.54 1.13
C ALA A 167 7.63 -12.06 -0.22
N ASP A 168 6.63 -12.76 -0.74
CA ASP A 168 5.74 -12.23 -1.77
C ASP A 168 5.13 -10.91 -1.31
N ILE A 169 5.26 -9.87 -2.15
CA ILE A 169 4.44 -8.67 -2.03
C ILE A 169 3.33 -8.85 -3.02
N THR A 170 2.12 -9.06 -2.51
CA THR A 170 0.92 -9.10 -3.33
C THR A 170 0.12 -7.87 -2.92
N GLU A 171 0.15 -6.84 -3.75
CA GLU A 171 -0.59 -5.60 -3.55
C GLU A 171 -1.53 -5.39 -4.74
N SER A 172 -2.81 -5.15 -4.47
CA SER A 172 -3.79 -5.03 -5.56
C SER A 172 -3.91 -3.60 -6.08
N CYS A 173 -3.72 -3.42 -7.38
CA CYS A 173 -3.70 -2.11 -8.05
C CYS A 173 -5.10 -1.47 -8.22
N LEU A 174 -6.15 -2.28 -8.39
CA LEU A 174 -7.52 -1.87 -8.73
C LEU A 174 -8.12 -0.82 -7.77
N ARG A 175 -7.74 -0.87 -6.48
CA ARG A 175 -8.19 0.06 -5.44
C ARG A 175 -7.88 1.53 -5.76
N HIS A 176 -6.74 1.82 -6.40
CA HIS A 176 -6.35 3.17 -6.78
C HIS A 176 -7.22 3.71 -7.91
N LEU A 177 -7.51 2.88 -8.93
CA LEU A 177 -8.43 3.24 -10.00
C LEU A 177 -9.82 3.53 -9.43
N ILE A 178 -10.38 2.64 -8.62
CA ILE A 178 -11.70 2.82 -7.99
C ILE A 178 -11.76 4.12 -7.19
N TYR A 179 -10.76 4.37 -6.34
CA TYR A 179 -10.73 5.57 -5.50
C TYR A 179 -10.56 6.86 -6.34
N SER A 180 -9.69 6.86 -7.35
CA SER A 180 -9.48 8.03 -8.23
C SER A 180 -10.75 8.36 -9.04
N ILE A 181 -11.39 7.36 -9.64
CA ILE A 181 -12.64 7.53 -10.41
C ILE A 181 -13.78 8.07 -9.53
N VAL A 182 -13.85 7.67 -8.26
CA VAL A 182 -14.85 8.18 -7.30
C VAL A 182 -14.55 9.60 -6.80
N LYS A 183 -13.28 10.04 -6.80
CA LYS A 183 -12.89 11.40 -6.40
C LYS A 183 -12.88 12.42 -7.55
N LEU A 184 -13.10 11.99 -8.80
CA LEU A 184 -13.26 12.88 -9.96
C LEU A 184 -14.34 13.95 -9.72
N PRO A 185 -14.11 15.24 -10.06
CA PRO A 185 -15.15 16.27 -10.07
C PRO A 185 -16.34 15.86 -10.94
N GLU A 186 -17.57 16.06 -10.47
CA GLU A 186 -18.79 15.61 -11.16
C GLU A 186 -18.86 16.13 -12.62
N THR A 187 -18.42 17.37 -12.82
CA THR A 187 -18.32 18.11 -14.10
C THR A 187 -17.25 17.62 -15.06
N ALA A 188 -16.23 16.90 -14.60
CA ALA A 188 -15.17 16.38 -15.45
C ALA A 188 -15.65 15.11 -16.18
N LEU A 189 -15.28 14.92 -17.44
CA LEU A 189 -15.62 13.73 -18.23
C LEU A 189 -14.42 13.20 -19.05
N PRO A 190 -13.22 13.04 -18.46
CA PRO A 190 -12.05 12.57 -19.19
C PRO A 190 -12.24 11.17 -19.77
N LYS A 191 -11.61 10.91 -20.91
CA LYS A 191 -11.48 9.58 -21.49
C LYS A 191 -10.25 8.88 -20.90
N ILE A 192 -10.48 7.93 -20.01
CA ILE A 192 -9.41 7.27 -19.25
C ILE A 192 -9.11 5.90 -19.85
N THR A 193 -7.81 5.61 -20.04
CA THR A 193 -7.31 4.27 -20.39
C THR A 193 -6.40 3.77 -19.28
N ALA A 194 -6.89 2.84 -18.46
CA ALA A 194 -6.18 2.30 -17.30
C ALA A 194 -5.62 0.90 -17.58
N THR A 195 -4.30 0.76 -17.60
CA THR A 195 -3.60 -0.54 -17.54
C THR A 195 -3.39 -0.94 -16.08
N LEU A 196 -3.84 -2.14 -15.73
CA LEU A 196 -3.76 -2.76 -14.41
C LEU A 196 -2.92 -4.04 -14.53
N ASN A 197 -1.74 -4.09 -13.92
CA ASN A 197 -0.83 -5.24 -13.99
C ASN A 197 -0.78 -6.02 -12.68
N GLU A 198 -1.02 -7.32 -12.70
CA GLU A 198 -0.94 -8.21 -11.52
C GLU A 198 -0.30 -9.54 -11.92
N THR A 199 0.79 -9.97 -11.27
CA THR A 199 1.41 -11.29 -11.56
C THR A 199 1.16 -12.35 -10.50
N SER A 200 0.71 -11.98 -9.28
CA SER A 200 0.25 -12.97 -8.31
C SER A 200 -1.06 -13.61 -8.77
N PRO A 201 -1.18 -14.95 -8.89
CA PRO A 201 -2.40 -15.61 -9.37
C PRO A 201 -3.66 -15.23 -8.57
N HIS A 202 -3.52 -15.08 -7.25
CA HIS A 202 -4.65 -14.69 -6.38
C HIS A 202 -5.09 -13.24 -6.65
N HIS A 203 -4.17 -12.30 -6.85
CA HIS A 203 -4.53 -10.90 -7.14
C HIS A 203 -4.96 -10.69 -8.58
N LEU A 204 -4.41 -11.42 -9.55
CA LEU A 204 -4.89 -11.44 -10.93
C LEU A 204 -6.34 -11.95 -11.00
N ALA A 205 -6.66 -13.03 -10.28
CA ALA A 205 -8.03 -13.53 -10.17
C ALA A 205 -8.95 -12.52 -9.47
N ARG A 206 -8.52 -11.91 -8.36
CA ARG A 206 -9.27 -10.83 -7.67
C ARG A 206 -9.54 -9.66 -8.62
N LEU A 207 -8.53 -9.21 -9.35
CA LEU A 207 -8.62 -8.13 -10.33
C LEU A 207 -9.66 -8.46 -11.40
N ILE A 208 -9.51 -9.58 -12.10
CA ILE A 208 -10.38 -9.96 -13.22
C ILE A 208 -11.82 -10.20 -12.75
N LEU A 209 -12.03 -11.01 -11.70
CA LEU A 209 -13.36 -11.28 -11.17
C LEU A 209 -14.04 -9.98 -10.71
N THR A 210 -13.32 -9.11 -9.99
CA THR A 210 -13.91 -7.87 -9.47
C THR A 210 -14.17 -6.85 -10.57
N VAL A 211 -13.33 -6.76 -11.61
CA VAL A 211 -13.60 -5.91 -12.79
C VAL A 211 -14.85 -6.42 -13.52
N LEU A 212 -15.00 -7.73 -13.74
CA LEU A 212 -16.21 -8.30 -14.36
C LEU A 212 -17.49 -8.03 -13.56
N ILE A 213 -17.40 -8.03 -12.22
CA ILE A 213 -18.52 -7.75 -11.31
C ILE A 213 -18.84 -6.26 -11.23
N LEU A 214 -17.85 -5.39 -11.02
CA LEU A 214 -18.05 -3.94 -10.90
C LEU A 214 -18.24 -3.22 -12.24
N THR A 215 -18.20 -3.95 -13.36
CA THR A 215 -18.60 -3.45 -14.68
C THR A 215 -19.83 -4.18 -15.24
N ASP A 216 -20.50 -5.01 -14.44
CA ASP A 216 -21.81 -5.57 -14.78
C ASP A 216 -22.92 -4.55 -14.49
N ASP A 217 -23.78 -4.32 -15.50
CA ASP A 217 -24.97 -3.48 -15.40
C ASP A 217 -26.28 -4.28 -15.41
N SER A 218 -26.22 -5.62 -15.50
CA SER A 218 -27.39 -6.51 -15.40
C SER A 218 -27.93 -6.69 -13.97
N SER A 219 -27.18 -6.23 -12.96
CA SER A 219 -27.45 -6.46 -11.54
C SER A 219 -27.64 -5.18 -10.72
N ASP A 220 -28.16 -5.32 -9.50
CA ASP A 220 -28.09 -4.27 -8.48
C ASP A 220 -26.61 -3.98 -8.11
N PRO A 221 -26.12 -2.74 -8.28
CA PRO A 221 -24.77 -2.35 -7.89
C PRO A 221 -24.41 -2.62 -6.43
N MET A 222 -25.39 -2.68 -5.53
CA MET A 222 -25.21 -3.06 -4.12
C MET A 222 -24.75 -4.52 -3.98
N ILE A 223 -25.37 -5.45 -4.72
CA ILE A 223 -25.02 -6.88 -4.70
C ILE A 223 -23.60 -7.06 -5.28
N ASN A 224 -23.32 -6.40 -6.41
CA ASN A 224 -21.99 -6.42 -7.04
C ASN A 224 -20.91 -5.88 -6.09
N ALA A 225 -21.21 -4.81 -5.35
CA ALA A 225 -20.29 -4.23 -4.38
C ALA A 225 -20.06 -5.11 -3.14
N GLU A 226 -21.10 -5.75 -2.60
CA GLU A 226 -20.94 -6.68 -1.47
C GLU A 226 -20.19 -7.95 -1.87
N LEU A 227 -20.44 -8.49 -3.07
CA LEU A 227 -19.63 -9.59 -3.61
C LEU A 227 -18.15 -9.18 -3.76
N ALA A 228 -17.85 -7.99 -4.27
CA ALA A 228 -16.48 -7.49 -4.37
C ALA A 228 -15.79 -7.39 -2.99
N VAL A 229 -16.48 -6.84 -1.98
CA VAL A 229 -15.98 -6.76 -0.59
C VAL A 229 -15.71 -8.15 -0.01
N HIS A 230 -16.56 -9.14 -0.28
CA HIS A 230 -16.37 -10.51 0.19
C HIS A 230 -15.24 -11.24 -0.57
N LEU A 231 -15.16 -11.09 -1.90
CA LEU A 231 -14.04 -11.62 -2.70
C LEU A 231 -12.69 -11.07 -2.21
N TRP A 232 -12.64 -9.78 -1.85
CA TRP A 232 -11.42 -9.15 -1.36
C TRP A 232 -11.07 -9.53 0.08
N TYR A 233 -12.02 -9.59 1.01
CA TYR A 233 -11.71 -9.58 2.45
C TYR A 233 -12.39 -10.65 3.29
N SER A 234 -13.11 -11.58 2.66
CA SER A 234 -13.79 -12.68 3.33
C SER A 234 -13.29 -14.05 2.87
N ALA A 235 -12.96 -14.90 3.83
CA ALA A 235 -12.55 -16.29 3.64
C ALA A 235 -13.71 -17.19 3.16
N LYS A 236 -14.96 -16.73 3.31
CA LYS A 236 -16.18 -17.44 2.90
C LYS A 236 -17.17 -16.48 2.25
N LEU A 237 -18.04 -17.04 1.41
CA LEU A 237 -19.18 -16.40 0.75
C LEU A 237 -20.48 -17.05 1.25
N SER A 238 -21.60 -16.32 1.16
CA SER A 238 -22.91 -16.95 1.27
C SER A 238 -23.31 -17.63 -0.04
N TYR A 239 -24.16 -18.66 0.01
CA TYR A 239 -24.59 -19.37 -1.19
C TYR A 239 -25.20 -18.44 -2.27
N PRO A 240 -26.08 -17.46 -1.94
CA PRO A 240 -26.56 -16.48 -2.92
C PRO A 240 -25.45 -15.65 -3.57
N LEU A 241 -24.45 -15.22 -2.81
CA LEU A 241 -23.29 -14.48 -3.34
C LEU A 241 -22.42 -15.35 -4.26
N PHE A 242 -22.27 -16.64 -3.94
CA PHE A 242 -21.55 -17.58 -4.81
C PHE A 242 -22.31 -17.85 -6.13
N ARG A 243 -23.63 -18.06 -6.10
CA ARG A 243 -24.43 -18.19 -7.34
C ARG A 243 -24.40 -16.91 -8.19
N HIS A 244 -24.31 -15.73 -7.55
CA HIS A 244 -24.15 -14.44 -8.25
C HIS A 244 -22.79 -14.31 -8.95
N LEU A 245 -21.71 -14.78 -8.30
CA LEU A 245 -20.36 -14.89 -8.88
C LEU A 245 -20.35 -15.78 -10.13
N GLU A 246 -20.90 -17.00 -10.02
CA GLU A 246 -21.01 -17.93 -11.15
C GLU A 246 -21.77 -17.32 -12.34
N ARG A 247 -22.88 -16.62 -12.06
CA ARG A 247 -23.70 -16.01 -13.12
C ARG A 247 -22.96 -14.92 -13.89
N ILE A 248 -22.32 -13.97 -13.20
CA ILE A 248 -21.65 -12.82 -13.85
C ILE A 248 -20.31 -13.24 -14.46
N ALA A 249 -19.42 -13.79 -13.63
CA ALA A 249 -18.05 -14.08 -14.03
C ALA A 249 -17.94 -15.46 -14.69
N GLY A 250 -18.60 -16.48 -14.14
CA GLY A 250 -18.47 -17.86 -14.60
C GLY A 250 -18.93 -18.07 -16.04
N SER A 251 -20.12 -17.57 -16.41
CA SER A 251 -20.62 -17.62 -17.79
C SER A 251 -19.63 -17.01 -18.80
N THR A 252 -19.22 -15.75 -18.54
CA THR A 252 -18.26 -14.99 -19.35
C THR A 252 -16.93 -15.74 -19.50
N LEU A 253 -16.36 -16.20 -18.39
CA LEU A 253 -15.03 -16.81 -18.34
C LEU A 253 -14.98 -18.23 -18.95
N LEU A 254 -16.09 -18.99 -18.88
CA LEU A 254 -16.16 -20.31 -19.50
C LEU A 254 -16.27 -20.23 -21.02
N THR A 255 -17.11 -19.34 -21.57
CA THR A 255 -17.17 -19.10 -23.02
C THR A 255 -15.81 -18.61 -23.56
N VAL A 256 -15.16 -17.71 -22.82
CA VAL A 256 -13.79 -17.28 -23.09
C VAL A 256 -12.80 -18.45 -23.11
N MET A 257 -12.88 -19.37 -22.14
CA MET A 257 -11.98 -20.52 -22.07
C MET A 257 -12.15 -21.47 -23.26
N ASP A 258 -13.38 -21.69 -23.73
CA ASP A 258 -13.63 -22.50 -24.93
C ASP A 258 -13.00 -21.88 -26.19
N ASP A 259 -13.06 -20.55 -26.34
CA ASP A 259 -12.42 -19.86 -27.47
C ASP A 259 -10.89 -19.80 -27.36
N VAL A 260 -10.33 -19.52 -26.17
CA VAL A 260 -8.88 -19.65 -25.90
C VAL A 260 -8.39 -21.04 -26.25
N ARG A 261 -9.14 -22.07 -25.86
CA ARG A 261 -8.83 -23.47 -26.19
C ARG A 261 -8.88 -23.74 -27.69
N ARG A 262 -9.95 -23.34 -28.39
CA ARG A 262 -10.07 -23.51 -29.86
C ARG A 262 -8.89 -22.88 -30.60
N LEU A 263 -8.50 -21.67 -30.22
CA LEU A 263 -7.39 -20.95 -30.86
C LEU A 263 -6.04 -21.62 -30.59
N PHE A 264 -5.83 -22.18 -29.38
CA PHE A 264 -4.65 -22.98 -29.06
C PHE A 264 -4.64 -24.33 -29.81
N ASP A 265 -5.74 -25.07 -29.80
CA ASP A 265 -5.89 -26.36 -30.47
C ASP A 265 -5.74 -26.23 -32.02
N ASN A 266 -6.05 -25.05 -32.58
CA ASN A 266 -5.80 -24.66 -33.98
C ASN A 266 -4.37 -24.16 -34.27
N GLY A 267 -3.48 -24.08 -33.27
CA GLY A 267 -2.12 -23.53 -33.43
C GLY A 267 -2.03 -22.02 -33.63
N GLN A 268 -3.09 -21.27 -33.32
CA GLN A 268 -3.17 -19.80 -33.44
C GLN A 268 -2.69 -19.07 -32.18
N LEU A 269 -2.45 -19.78 -31.09
CA LEU A 269 -1.85 -19.29 -29.84
C LEU A 269 -0.76 -20.26 -29.36
N THR A 270 0.29 -19.72 -28.74
CA THR A 270 1.26 -20.50 -27.94
C THR A 270 0.96 -20.33 -26.44
N GLU A 271 1.59 -21.12 -25.57
CA GLU A 271 1.41 -21.01 -24.10
C GLU A 271 1.83 -19.62 -23.55
N GLU A 272 2.83 -19.00 -24.19
CA GLU A 272 3.37 -17.68 -23.82
C GLU A 272 2.63 -16.51 -24.47
N THR A 273 1.84 -16.77 -25.53
CA THR A 273 1.14 -15.71 -26.29
C THR A 273 0.00 -15.13 -25.46
N ASN A 274 0.09 -13.83 -25.20
CA ASN A 274 -1.00 -13.01 -24.66
C ASN A 274 -2.20 -12.99 -25.61
N PHE A 275 -3.41 -13.26 -25.10
CA PHE A 275 -4.64 -13.19 -25.89
C PHE A 275 -5.60 -12.11 -25.35
N PRO A 276 -5.72 -10.94 -26.02
CA PRO A 276 -6.54 -9.82 -25.57
C PRO A 276 -8.03 -10.00 -25.90
N ILE A 277 -8.84 -10.22 -24.87
CA ILE A 277 -10.30 -10.36 -24.99
C ILE A 277 -10.98 -9.05 -24.56
N SER A 278 -11.65 -8.40 -25.51
CA SER A 278 -12.34 -7.11 -25.32
C SER A 278 -13.85 -7.29 -25.13
N MET A 279 -14.37 -6.81 -23.99
CA MET A 279 -15.78 -6.82 -23.61
C MET A 279 -16.32 -5.38 -23.46
N PRO A 280 -17.13 -4.89 -24.41
CA PRO A 280 -17.85 -3.62 -24.27
C PRO A 280 -18.92 -3.69 -23.17
N ARG A 281 -18.97 -2.69 -22.29
CA ARG A 281 -19.86 -2.60 -21.12
C ARG A 281 -20.37 -1.15 -20.96
N GLY A 282 -21.27 -0.77 -21.86
CA GLY A 282 -21.80 0.60 -21.96
C GLY A 282 -20.74 1.62 -22.36
N LYS A 283 -20.46 2.60 -21.49
CA LYS A 283 -19.36 3.57 -21.65
C LYS A 283 -17.98 3.01 -21.25
N THR A 284 -17.96 1.86 -20.57
CA THR A 284 -16.74 1.16 -20.18
C THR A 284 -16.41 0.07 -21.21
N LYS A 285 -15.12 -0.24 -21.35
CA LYS A 285 -14.59 -1.36 -22.13
C LYS A 285 -13.58 -2.10 -21.26
N VAL A 286 -13.82 -3.38 -21.00
CA VAL A 286 -12.88 -4.23 -20.27
C VAL A 286 -12.06 -5.04 -21.28
N ILE A 287 -10.75 -5.08 -21.12
CA ILE A 287 -9.86 -5.95 -21.90
C ILE A 287 -9.06 -6.79 -20.93
N ILE A 288 -9.16 -8.11 -21.05
CA ILE A 288 -8.30 -9.04 -20.31
C ILE A 288 -7.26 -9.56 -21.30
N ASP A 289 -5.99 -9.33 -21.01
CA ASP A 289 -4.87 -9.52 -21.93
C ASP A 289 -3.76 -10.29 -21.19
N ILE A 290 -3.94 -11.61 -21.15
CA ILE A 290 -3.14 -12.58 -20.40
C ILE A 290 -2.92 -13.84 -21.24
N ASN A 291 -1.96 -14.68 -20.85
CA ASN A 291 -1.65 -15.93 -21.56
C ASN A 291 -2.55 -17.10 -21.16
N ARG A 292 -2.43 -18.24 -21.86
CA ARG A 292 -3.29 -19.42 -21.64
C ARG A 292 -3.18 -20.01 -20.22
N ALA A 293 -1.98 -20.08 -19.65
CA ALA A 293 -1.79 -20.57 -18.29
C ALA A 293 -2.48 -19.67 -17.25
N GLN A 294 -2.37 -18.35 -17.41
CA GLN A 294 -3.02 -17.35 -16.57
C GLN A 294 -4.55 -17.42 -16.69
N TRP A 295 -5.09 -17.59 -17.91
CA TRP A 295 -6.53 -17.86 -18.12
C TRP A 295 -7.00 -19.13 -17.36
N CYS A 296 -6.25 -20.23 -17.46
CA CYS A 296 -6.57 -21.47 -16.76
C CYS A 296 -6.59 -21.32 -15.23
N GLN A 297 -5.64 -20.56 -14.67
CA GLN A 297 -5.63 -20.24 -13.24
C GLN A 297 -6.87 -19.43 -12.82
N VAL A 298 -7.20 -18.37 -13.56
CA VAL A 298 -8.36 -17.50 -13.28
C VAL A 298 -9.70 -18.27 -13.35
N VAL A 299 -9.85 -19.19 -14.30
CA VAL A 299 -11.03 -20.09 -14.36
C VAL A 299 -11.02 -21.14 -13.25
N GLY A 300 -9.85 -21.59 -12.80
CA GLY A 300 -9.70 -22.43 -11.61
C GLY A 300 -10.31 -21.79 -10.37
N PHE A 301 -10.14 -20.48 -10.19
CA PHE A 301 -10.70 -19.68 -9.09
C PHE A 301 -12.23 -19.48 -9.13
N LEU A 302 -12.97 -20.10 -10.07
CA LEU A 302 -14.42 -20.21 -10.00
C LEU A 302 -14.89 -21.47 -9.25
N LYS A 303 -14.01 -22.44 -9.02
CA LYS A 303 -14.33 -23.72 -8.37
C LYS A 303 -14.08 -23.62 -6.86
N VAL A 304 -15.05 -24.03 -6.06
CA VAL A 304 -14.86 -24.21 -4.61
C VAL A 304 -13.93 -25.41 -4.39
N ALA A 305 -12.87 -25.22 -3.58
CA ALA A 305 -11.94 -26.29 -3.25
C ALA A 305 -12.63 -27.48 -2.57
N GLN A 306 -12.29 -28.69 -3.04
CA GLN A 306 -12.86 -29.96 -2.58
C GLN A 306 -11.98 -30.64 -1.52
N THR A 307 -10.67 -30.35 -1.51
CA THR A 307 -9.70 -30.95 -0.57
C THR A 307 -9.78 -30.41 0.85
N ILE A 308 -10.35 -29.21 1.05
CA ILE A 308 -10.35 -28.49 2.32
C ILE A 308 -11.77 -28.15 2.78
N ASN A 309 -12.16 -28.68 3.94
CA ASN A 309 -13.44 -28.41 4.57
C ASN A 309 -13.37 -27.20 5.53
N GLU A 310 -14.49 -26.82 6.16
CA GLU A 310 -14.55 -25.69 7.09
C GLU A 310 -13.52 -25.79 8.24
N HIS A 311 -13.32 -26.98 8.81
CA HIS A 311 -12.32 -27.19 9.87
C HIS A 311 -10.90 -26.97 9.33
N GLY A 312 -10.57 -27.56 8.17
CA GLY A 312 -9.29 -27.34 7.50
C GLY A 312 -9.04 -25.86 7.17
N SER A 313 -10.05 -25.15 6.66
CA SER A 313 -9.96 -23.70 6.37
C SER A 313 -9.65 -22.87 7.63
N SER A 314 -10.18 -23.30 8.78
CA SER A 314 -9.95 -22.67 10.08
C SER A 314 -8.54 -22.97 10.62
N VAL A 315 -8.05 -24.20 10.44
CA VAL A 315 -6.67 -24.59 10.80
C VAL A 315 -5.64 -23.84 9.96
N VAL A 316 -5.81 -23.80 8.64
CA VAL A 316 -4.89 -23.10 7.72
C VAL A 316 -4.81 -21.60 8.05
N ARG A 317 -5.95 -20.94 8.29
CA ARG A 317 -5.96 -19.53 8.72
C ARG A 317 -5.39 -19.33 10.12
N GLY A 318 -5.56 -20.29 11.03
CA GLY A 318 -4.92 -20.28 12.35
C GLY A 318 -3.38 -20.36 12.26
N LEU A 319 -2.86 -21.17 11.33
CA LEU A 319 -1.42 -21.28 11.07
C LEU A 319 -0.85 -20.02 10.42
N ASP A 320 -1.52 -19.46 9.40
CA ASP A 320 -1.17 -18.18 8.78
C ASP A 320 -1.12 -17.03 9.81
N CYS A 321 -2.16 -16.95 10.65
CA CYS A 321 -2.26 -15.95 11.70
C CYS A 321 -1.19 -16.11 12.79
N LYS A 322 -0.79 -17.35 13.10
CA LYS A 322 0.29 -17.63 14.05
C LYS A 322 1.67 -17.30 13.48
N LYS A 323 1.86 -17.43 12.16
CA LYS A 323 3.15 -17.24 11.49
C LYS A 323 3.43 -15.76 11.16
N PHE A 324 2.45 -15.03 10.62
CA PHE A 324 2.70 -13.70 10.03
C PHE A 324 1.99 -12.54 10.74
N ALA A 325 0.92 -12.79 11.49
CA ALA A 325 0.03 -11.73 11.94
C ALA A 325 0.31 -11.32 13.41
N GLN A 326 0.47 -10.02 13.66
CA GLN A 326 0.89 -9.49 14.98
C GLN A 326 0.14 -10.12 16.18
N PRO A 327 0.83 -10.62 17.24
CA PRO A 327 0.20 -11.28 18.39
C PRO A 327 -0.84 -10.43 19.12
N PHE A 328 -1.92 -11.08 19.58
CA PHE A 328 -3.05 -10.40 20.21
C PHE A 328 -2.71 -9.57 21.47
N PRO A 329 -1.80 -10.00 22.38
CA PRO A 329 -1.35 -9.16 23.48
C PRO A 329 -0.73 -7.82 23.02
N GLN A 330 0.04 -7.81 21.92
CA GLN A 330 0.64 -6.58 21.39
C GLN A 330 -0.42 -5.65 20.77
N LEU A 331 -1.43 -6.22 20.10
CA LEU A 331 -2.55 -5.46 19.53
C LEU A 331 -3.31 -4.69 20.63
N LEU A 332 -3.53 -5.31 21.80
CA LEU A 332 -4.18 -4.67 22.96
C LEU A 332 -3.40 -3.48 23.55
N GLN A 333 -2.08 -3.37 23.32
CA GLN A 333 -1.28 -2.22 23.79
C GLN A 333 -1.49 -0.96 22.94
N ARG A 334 -1.81 -1.13 21.65
CA ARG A 334 -1.92 -0.03 20.66
C ARG A 334 -3.33 0.26 20.16
N MET A 335 -4.27 -0.66 20.34
CA MET A 335 -5.67 -0.55 19.92
C MET A 335 -6.62 -0.35 21.11
N THR A 336 -7.80 0.23 20.87
CA THR A 336 -8.90 0.17 21.85
C THR A 336 -9.45 -1.26 21.94
N ARG A 337 -10.07 -1.62 23.08
CA ARG A 337 -10.62 -2.99 23.28
C ARG A 337 -11.55 -3.41 22.14
N SER A 338 -12.54 -2.59 21.79
CA SER A 338 -13.49 -2.89 20.70
C SER A 338 -12.81 -3.07 19.34
N ARG A 339 -11.78 -2.26 19.05
CA ARG A 339 -10.97 -2.34 17.82
C ARG A 339 -10.21 -3.66 17.74
N ALA A 340 -9.58 -4.09 18.84
CA ALA A 340 -8.87 -5.36 18.93
C ALA A 340 -9.84 -6.56 18.89
N THR A 341 -11.00 -6.49 19.55
CA THR A 341 -12.04 -7.53 19.52
C THR A 341 -12.59 -7.74 18.11
N GLY A 342 -12.78 -6.68 17.32
CA GLY A 342 -13.13 -6.77 15.90
C GLY A 342 -12.07 -7.52 15.08
N LEU A 343 -10.79 -7.18 15.25
CA LEU A 343 -9.67 -7.84 14.57
C LEU A 343 -9.52 -9.32 14.98
N LYS A 344 -9.70 -9.65 16.27
CA LYS A 344 -9.71 -11.03 16.76
C LYS A 344 -10.83 -11.84 16.10
N ARG A 345 -12.02 -11.26 15.94
CA ARG A 345 -13.15 -11.93 15.29
C ARG A 345 -12.94 -12.14 13.79
N TRP A 346 -12.49 -11.12 13.05
CA TRP A 346 -12.16 -11.27 11.63
C TRP A 346 -11.03 -12.29 11.39
N ARG A 347 -10.00 -12.32 12.25
CA ARG A 347 -8.97 -13.38 12.20
C ARG A 347 -9.55 -14.76 12.49
N PHE A 348 -10.46 -14.88 13.45
CA PHE A 348 -11.13 -16.14 13.77
C PHE A 348 -12.03 -16.64 12.63
N ASP A 349 -13.14 -15.96 12.34
CA ASP A 349 -14.17 -16.43 11.40
C ASP A 349 -13.86 -16.12 9.92
N GLY A 350 -13.02 -15.12 9.66
CA GLY A 350 -12.62 -14.73 8.30
C GLY A 350 -13.64 -13.90 7.55
N LEU A 351 -14.62 -13.28 8.19
CA LEU A 351 -15.66 -12.51 7.51
C LEU A 351 -15.53 -11.02 7.78
N LEU A 352 -15.19 -10.24 6.73
CA LEU A 352 -15.34 -8.78 6.77
C LEU A 352 -16.83 -8.47 6.70
N LEU A 353 -17.40 -8.23 7.87
CA LEU A 353 -18.81 -7.95 8.10
C LEU A 353 -18.92 -7.05 9.33
N PRO A 354 -20.00 -6.27 9.48
CA PRO A 354 -20.37 -5.65 10.74
C PRO A 354 -20.35 -6.66 11.90
N TYR A 355 -19.89 -6.24 13.07
CA TYR A 355 -19.66 -7.13 14.21
C TYR A 355 -20.97 -7.79 14.69
N ALA A 356 -22.09 -7.07 14.62
CA ALA A 356 -23.41 -7.60 14.96
C ALA A 356 -24.05 -8.51 13.87
N HIS A 357 -23.45 -8.64 12.68
CA HIS A 357 -24.06 -9.38 11.58
C HIS A 357 -24.02 -10.92 11.81
N PRO A 358 -25.09 -11.64 11.42
CA PRO A 358 -25.09 -13.11 11.30
C PRO A 358 -23.93 -13.64 10.45
N ARG A 359 -23.55 -14.91 10.67
CA ARG A 359 -22.40 -15.54 9.97
C ARG A 359 -22.68 -16.97 9.48
N GLU A 360 -23.84 -17.52 9.85
CA GLU A 360 -24.29 -18.87 9.55
C GLU A 360 -24.59 -19.12 8.07
N GLU A 361 -24.91 -18.08 7.30
CA GLU A 361 -25.16 -18.17 5.85
C GLU A 361 -23.86 -18.24 5.02
N PHE A 362 -22.70 -17.92 5.61
CA PHE A 362 -21.40 -17.86 4.94
C PHE A 362 -20.66 -19.21 5.00
N THR A 363 -21.23 -20.21 4.33
CA THR A 363 -20.75 -21.61 4.35
C THR A 363 -19.80 -21.97 3.21
N ILE A 364 -19.81 -21.23 2.10
CA ILE A 364 -19.02 -21.55 0.90
C ILE A 364 -17.63 -20.96 1.07
N LEU A 365 -16.55 -21.75 0.94
CA LEU A 365 -15.19 -21.20 0.97
C LEU A 365 -14.99 -20.25 -0.23
N ASN A 366 -14.41 -19.07 0.01
CA ASN A 366 -14.10 -18.14 -1.06
C ASN A 366 -12.93 -18.72 -1.90
N PRO A 367 -13.16 -19.05 -3.19
CA PRO A 367 -12.18 -19.80 -3.98
C PRO A 367 -10.86 -19.04 -4.19
N VAL A 368 -10.88 -17.69 -4.17
CA VAL A 368 -9.69 -16.83 -4.21
C VAL A 368 -8.66 -17.19 -3.12
N PHE A 369 -9.12 -17.62 -1.94
CA PHE A 369 -8.27 -18.01 -0.82
C PHE A 369 -8.09 -19.53 -0.71
N PHE A 370 -9.01 -20.32 -1.27
CA PHE A 370 -9.06 -21.77 -1.13
C PHE A 370 -9.26 -22.42 -2.50
N SER A 371 -8.16 -22.89 -3.08
CA SER A 371 -8.10 -23.59 -4.37
C SER A 371 -7.39 -24.92 -4.18
N ASP A 372 -7.83 -25.98 -4.88
CA ASP A 372 -7.16 -27.29 -4.84
C ASP A 372 -5.81 -27.31 -5.60
N HIS A 373 -5.41 -26.19 -6.19
CA HIS A 373 -4.22 -26.08 -7.03
C HIS A 373 -3.19 -25.05 -6.53
N LEU A 374 -3.53 -24.27 -5.49
CA LEU A 374 -2.69 -23.20 -4.95
C LEU A 374 -2.78 -23.15 -3.43
N HIS A 375 -1.66 -22.86 -2.78
CA HIS A 375 -1.60 -22.68 -1.33
C HIS A 375 -2.46 -21.50 -0.87
N TYR A 376 -2.90 -21.52 0.40
CA TYR A 376 -3.54 -20.35 1.00
C TYR A 376 -2.56 -19.15 1.00
N PRO A 377 -2.98 -17.93 0.61
CA PRO A 377 -2.03 -16.83 0.41
C PRO A 377 -1.34 -16.42 1.71
N MET A 378 0.00 -16.40 1.69
CA MET A 378 0.80 -16.09 2.88
C MET A 378 0.54 -14.67 3.38
N GLY A 379 0.12 -14.56 4.64
CA GLY A 379 -0.21 -13.29 5.27
C GLY A 379 -1.61 -12.77 4.94
N ALA A 380 -2.53 -13.58 4.38
CA ALA A 380 -3.92 -13.18 4.20
C ALA A 380 -4.70 -12.99 5.53
N THR A 381 -4.11 -13.32 6.69
CA THR A 381 -4.62 -12.95 8.03
C THR A 381 -3.90 -11.74 8.67
N GLN A 382 -2.96 -11.12 7.96
CA GLN A 382 -2.53 -9.73 8.21
C GLN A 382 -3.74 -8.78 8.06
N GLU A 383 -3.66 -7.53 8.51
CA GLU A 383 -4.84 -6.66 8.56
C GLU A 383 -5.03 -5.80 7.29
N PRO A 384 -6.17 -5.91 6.56
CA PRO A 384 -6.39 -5.18 5.30
C PRO A 384 -6.79 -3.71 5.44
N LEU A 385 -6.94 -3.17 6.67
CA LEU A 385 -7.37 -1.79 6.87
C LEU A 385 -6.42 -0.76 6.25
N SER A 386 -5.15 -1.10 6.05
CA SER A 386 -4.18 -0.20 5.42
C SER A 386 -4.43 0.03 3.93
N GLU A 387 -5.24 -0.77 3.23
CA GLU A 387 -5.48 -0.62 1.79
C GLU A 387 -6.29 0.63 1.42
N TRP A 388 -7.01 1.21 2.40
CA TRP A 388 -7.95 2.33 2.21
C TRP A 388 -7.60 3.50 3.15
N PRO A 389 -7.97 4.75 2.81
CA PRO A 389 -7.66 5.89 3.67
C PRO A 389 -8.33 5.84 5.05
N MET A 390 -7.64 6.41 6.05
CA MET A 390 -8.10 6.45 7.45
C MET A 390 -9.45 7.19 7.64
N GLU A 391 -9.93 7.93 6.64
CA GLU A 391 -11.27 8.54 6.63
C GLU A 391 -12.40 7.49 6.78
N LEU A 392 -12.14 6.21 6.46
CA LEU A 392 -13.08 5.11 6.75
C LEU A 392 -13.45 5.00 8.24
N LEU A 393 -12.59 5.46 9.17
CA LEU A 393 -12.88 5.46 10.61
C LEU A 393 -13.95 6.49 11.02
N ASP A 394 -14.21 7.49 10.17
CA ASP A 394 -15.31 8.46 10.31
C ASP A 394 -16.56 8.06 9.51
N TYR A 395 -16.50 7.00 8.70
CA TYR A 395 -17.66 6.48 7.98
C TYR A 395 -18.76 5.99 8.95
N SER A 396 -20.03 6.10 8.56
CA SER A 396 -21.17 5.73 9.41
C SER A 396 -21.59 4.27 9.23
N CYS A 397 -21.47 3.47 10.29
CA CYS A 397 -21.98 2.10 10.38
C CYS A 397 -23.30 2.00 11.17
N GLY A 398 -24.02 3.11 11.35
CA GLY A 398 -25.16 3.20 12.25
C GLY A 398 -24.76 3.39 13.72
N PRO A 399 -25.51 2.86 14.71
CA PRO A 399 -25.26 3.16 16.12
C PRO A 399 -24.00 2.50 16.71
N ALA A 400 -23.43 1.47 16.07
CA ALA A 400 -22.27 0.71 16.53
C ALA A 400 -20.93 1.43 16.24
N GLN A 401 -20.76 2.64 16.78
CA GLN A 401 -19.70 3.58 16.38
C GLN A 401 -18.24 3.11 16.53
N ASN A 402 -17.96 2.07 17.32
CA ASN A 402 -16.63 1.46 17.44
C ASN A 402 -16.43 0.21 16.54
N ASP A 403 -17.41 -0.18 15.74
CA ASP A 403 -17.31 -1.28 14.78
C ASP A 403 -16.52 -0.87 13.53
N VAL A 404 -15.19 -0.94 13.63
CA VAL A 404 -14.27 -0.62 12.53
C VAL A 404 -14.41 -1.58 11.33
N TYR A 405 -14.85 -2.82 11.55
CA TYR A 405 -15.05 -3.79 10.47
C TYR A 405 -16.37 -3.53 9.71
N GLY A 406 -17.44 -3.19 10.42
CA GLY A 406 -18.65 -2.63 9.81
C GLY A 406 -18.39 -1.32 9.07
N LYS A 407 -17.56 -0.42 9.62
CA LYS A 407 -17.15 0.82 8.92
C LYS A 407 -16.37 0.54 7.64
N MET A 408 -15.37 -0.34 7.66
CA MET A 408 -14.63 -0.75 6.46
C MET A 408 -15.56 -1.39 5.43
N PHE A 409 -16.43 -2.32 5.86
CA PHE A 409 -17.40 -2.99 4.98
C PHE A 409 -18.27 -1.97 4.23
N TYR A 410 -18.95 -1.07 4.95
CA TYR A 410 -19.85 -0.10 4.33
C TYR A 410 -19.08 0.96 3.51
N TYR A 411 -17.92 1.43 3.97
CA TYR A 411 -17.09 2.37 3.23
C TYR A 411 -16.67 1.80 1.87
N VAL A 412 -16.12 0.58 1.84
CA VAL A 412 -15.63 -0.04 0.61
C VAL A 412 -16.79 -0.43 -0.31
N ARG A 413 -17.89 -0.97 0.23
CA ARG A 413 -19.10 -1.25 -0.56
C ARG A 413 -19.62 0.01 -1.24
N ASP A 414 -19.80 1.09 -0.49
CA ASP A 414 -20.41 2.31 -1.01
C ASP A 414 -19.46 3.03 -2.00
N LEU A 415 -18.12 2.92 -1.83
CA LEU A 415 -17.15 3.29 -2.88
C LEU A 415 -17.36 2.48 -4.17
N CYS A 416 -17.49 1.14 -4.08
CA CYS A 416 -17.75 0.30 -5.24
C CYS A 416 -19.10 0.61 -5.92
N VAL A 417 -20.11 1.05 -5.17
CA VAL A 417 -21.39 1.54 -5.72
C VAL A 417 -21.24 2.90 -6.41
N LEU A 418 -20.44 3.82 -5.86
CA LEU A 418 -20.14 5.11 -6.49
C LEU A 418 -19.33 4.94 -7.78
N PHE A 419 -18.35 4.02 -7.78
CA PHE A 419 -17.59 3.63 -8.97
C PHE A 419 -18.53 3.12 -10.08
N GLN A 420 -19.37 2.13 -9.78
CA GLN A 420 -20.38 1.60 -10.70
C GLN A 420 -21.35 2.65 -11.26
N LYS A 421 -21.64 3.73 -10.51
CA LYS A 421 -22.43 4.86 -11.00
C LYS A 421 -21.63 5.75 -11.97
N ARG A 422 -20.37 6.04 -11.64
CA ARG A 422 -19.51 6.94 -12.44
C ARG A 422 -19.14 6.35 -13.80
N ILE A 423 -18.81 5.05 -13.85
CA ILE A 423 -18.39 4.37 -15.10
C ILE A 423 -19.51 4.18 -16.13
N LYS A 424 -20.78 4.45 -15.76
CA LYS A 424 -21.92 4.45 -16.70
C LYS A 424 -21.97 5.70 -17.59
N ILE A 425 -21.31 6.79 -17.18
CA ILE A 425 -21.22 8.04 -17.96
C ILE A 425 -19.80 8.31 -18.47
N LEU A 426 -18.77 7.91 -17.72
CA LEU A 426 -17.38 8.17 -18.02
C LEU A 426 -16.84 7.21 -19.11
N PRO A 427 -16.17 7.71 -20.17
CA PRO A 427 -15.47 6.85 -21.12
C PRO A 427 -14.24 6.21 -20.47
N LEU A 428 -14.23 4.88 -20.33
CA LEU A 428 -13.20 4.15 -19.58
C LEU A 428 -12.78 2.85 -20.28
N GLU A 429 -11.53 2.72 -20.71
CA GLU A 429 -10.91 1.42 -21.03
C GLU A 429 -10.15 0.90 -19.80
N ILE A 430 -10.52 -0.29 -19.31
CA ILE A 430 -9.78 -1.02 -18.27
C ILE A 430 -9.08 -2.20 -18.95
N ARG A 431 -7.75 -2.20 -18.99
CA ARG A 431 -6.95 -3.32 -19.50
C ARG A 431 -6.24 -4.02 -18.35
N THR A 432 -6.52 -5.30 -18.14
CA THR A 432 -5.85 -6.13 -17.12
C THR A 432 -4.80 -7.02 -17.78
N ILE A 433 -3.54 -6.91 -17.32
CA ILE A 433 -2.38 -7.67 -17.80
C ILE A 433 -1.68 -8.40 -16.65
N SER A 434 -0.82 -9.35 -17.00
CA SER A 434 0.01 -10.09 -16.05
C SER A 434 1.42 -10.27 -16.62
N LYS A 435 2.30 -9.31 -16.28
CA LYS A 435 3.66 -9.15 -16.78
C LYS A 435 4.64 -8.77 -15.67
N PHE A 436 5.84 -9.33 -15.66
CA PHE A 436 6.90 -8.88 -14.76
C PHE A 436 7.27 -7.42 -15.10
N ILE A 437 7.71 -6.65 -14.10
CA ILE A 437 8.01 -5.21 -14.27
C ILE A 437 8.97 -4.94 -15.44
N HIS A 438 9.94 -5.83 -15.70
CA HIS A 438 10.87 -5.69 -16.82
C HIS A 438 10.29 -6.04 -18.19
N GLU A 439 9.18 -6.78 -18.29
CA GLU A 439 8.49 -7.03 -19.57
C GLU A 439 7.69 -5.79 -20.05
N LEU A 440 7.29 -4.90 -19.14
CA LEU A 440 6.36 -3.80 -19.43
C LEU A 440 6.82 -2.86 -20.57
N PRO A 441 8.11 -2.47 -20.71
CA PRO A 441 8.56 -1.66 -21.83
C PRO A 441 8.39 -2.36 -23.18
N ALA A 442 8.66 -3.67 -23.25
CA ALA A 442 8.50 -4.46 -24.47
C ALA A 442 7.01 -4.66 -24.80
N TYR A 443 6.20 -5.04 -23.82
CA TYR A 443 4.75 -5.21 -23.98
C TYR A 443 4.03 -3.91 -24.40
N HIS A 444 4.51 -2.75 -23.94
CA HIS A 444 3.95 -1.45 -24.32
C HIS A 444 4.58 -0.83 -25.57
N THR A 445 5.54 -1.49 -26.25
CA THR A 445 6.10 -1.00 -27.51
C THR A 445 5.24 -1.43 -28.69
N VAL A 446 4.71 -0.46 -29.44
CA VAL A 446 3.87 -0.69 -30.62
C VAL A 446 4.54 -0.08 -31.85
N GLY A 447 5.04 -0.93 -32.74
CA GLY A 447 5.89 -0.50 -33.85
C GLY A 447 7.21 0.06 -33.34
N SER A 448 7.46 1.35 -33.57
CA SER A 448 8.73 2.03 -33.24
C SER A 448 8.70 2.93 -32.01
N ARG A 449 7.57 3.05 -31.30
CA ARG A 449 7.43 3.90 -30.09
C ARG A 449 6.75 3.14 -28.96
N ALA A 450 7.23 3.34 -27.73
CA ALA A 450 6.58 2.87 -26.51
C ALA A 450 5.32 3.70 -26.22
N LYS A 451 4.25 3.06 -25.76
CA LYS A 451 3.12 3.77 -25.13
C LYS A 451 3.63 4.45 -23.86
N GLN A 452 3.36 5.75 -23.76
CA GLN A 452 3.62 6.54 -22.58
C GLN A 452 2.34 6.77 -21.76
N PHE A 453 2.51 7.04 -20.47
CA PHE A 453 1.46 7.18 -19.48
C PHE A 453 1.54 8.52 -18.75
N ASP A 454 0.38 9.11 -18.50
CA ASP A 454 0.18 10.38 -17.78
C ASP A 454 0.27 10.22 -16.27
N ARG A 455 -0.02 9.01 -15.76
CA ARG A 455 0.19 8.61 -14.36
C ARG A 455 0.72 7.20 -14.30
N ILE A 456 1.77 6.98 -13.51
CA ILE A 456 2.26 5.64 -13.16
C ILE A 456 2.22 5.46 -11.65
N GLU A 457 1.56 4.41 -11.17
CA GLU A 457 1.54 3.99 -9.78
C GLU A 457 2.39 2.71 -9.65
N ALA A 458 3.49 2.78 -8.89
CA ALA A 458 4.45 1.68 -8.70
C ALA A 458 5.04 1.67 -7.27
N ALA A 459 4.25 2.10 -6.27
CA ALA A 459 4.66 2.32 -4.89
C ALA A 459 5.55 1.23 -4.29
N HIS A 460 5.12 -0.03 -4.40
CA HIS A 460 5.67 -1.14 -3.62
C HIS A 460 7.02 -1.68 -4.15
N TYR A 461 7.41 -1.38 -5.40
CA TYR A 461 8.72 -1.81 -5.94
C TYR A 461 9.89 -1.06 -5.31
N TRP A 462 9.69 0.21 -4.94
CA TRP A 462 10.77 1.13 -4.61
C TRP A 462 11.65 0.71 -3.43
N ASP A 463 11.05 0.21 -2.34
CA ASP A 463 11.79 -0.24 -1.15
C ASP A 463 12.60 -1.54 -1.37
N ARG A 464 12.48 -2.18 -2.55
CA ARG A 464 13.20 -3.42 -2.93
C ARG A 464 14.04 -3.31 -4.21
N ARG A 465 13.57 -2.57 -5.22
CA ARG A 465 14.10 -2.54 -6.60
C ARG A 465 14.18 -1.10 -7.16
N PRO A 466 14.75 -0.11 -6.45
CA PRO A 466 14.67 1.29 -6.85
C PRO A 466 15.33 1.56 -8.21
N PHE A 467 16.46 0.92 -8.51
CA PHE A 467 17.15 1.02 -9.80
C PHE A 467 16.28 0.55 -10.96
N LEU A 468 15.83 -0.72 -10.93
CA LEU A 468 14.93 -1.28 -11.94
C LEU A 468 13.62 -0.49 -12.08
N THR A 469 13.08 0.05 -10.98
CA THR A 469 11.88 0.91 -11.01
C THR A 469 12.15 2.17 -11.84
N CYS A 470 13.23 2.89 -11.59
CA CYS A 470 13.58 4.08 -12.38
C CYS A 470 13.83 3.75 -13.86
N VAL A 471 14.58 2.68 -14.14
CA VAL A 471 14.95 2.29 -15.52
C VAL A 471 13.73 1.86 -16.33
N VAL A 472 12.81 1.07 -15.77
CA VAL A 472 11.57 0.69 -16.46
C VAL A 472 10.67 1.91 -16.67
N MET A 473 10.44 2.70 -15.62
CA MET A 473 9.39 3.72 -15.65
C MET A 473 9.78 4.99 -16.43
N THR A 474 11.06 5.29 -16.64
CA THR A 474 11.44 6.43 -17.52
C THR A 474 11.06 6.21 -19.00
N GLY A 475 11.07 4.96 -19.47
CA GLY A 475 10.62 4.61 -20.82
C GLY A 475 9.10 4.66 -21.00
N LEU A 476 8.35 4.55 -19.89
CA LEU A 476 6.88 4.50 -19.87
C LEU A 476 6.23 5.82 -19.43
N LEU A 477 6.95 6.72 -18.75
CA LEU A 477 6.41 8.01 -18.33
C LEU A 477 6.35 9.01 -19.50
N ARG A 478 5.25 9.76 -19.61
CA ARG A 478 5.13 10.85 -20.58
C ARG A 478 6.11 12.00 -20.23
N HIS A 479 6.67 12.66 -21.23
CA HIS A 479 7.53 13.83 -21.03
C HIS A 479 6.71 15.03 -20.51
N GLU A 480 7.29 15.89 -19.67
CA GLU A 480 6.52 17.01 -19.10
C GLU A 480 6.09 18.06 -20.15
N ASP A 481 6.78 18.14 -21.29
CA ASP A 481 6.37 18.99 -22.42
C ASP A 481 5.10 18.47 -23.13
N GLU A 482 4.82 17.16 -23.07
CA GLU A 482 3.57 16.60 -23.59
C GLU A 482 2.42 16.67 -22.56
N ASN A 483 2.74 16.48 -21.27
CA ASN A 483 1.79 16.70 -20.17
C ASN A 483 2.52 17.22 -18.92
N PRO A 484 2.33 18.50 -18.51
CA PRO A 484 3.04 19.09 -17.38
C PRO A 484 2.62 18.50 -16.02
N ASN A 485 1.57 17.67 -15.97
CA ASN A 485 1.14 16.92 -14.79
C ASN A 485 1.60 15.45 -14.81
N ALA A 486 2.36 15.02 -15.82
CA ALA A 486 2.84 13.64 -15.93
C ALA A 486 3.67 13.25 -14.69
N ALA A 487 3.30 12.15 -14.04
CA ALA A 487 3.93 11.75 -12.78
C ALA A 487 4.04 10.22 -12.60
N LEU A 488 5.22 9.79 -12.14
CA LEU A 488 5.45 8.48 -11.54
C LEU A 488 5.37 8.61 -10.01
N LEU A 489 4.61 7.72 -9.38
CA LEU A 489 4.38 7.67 -7.94
C LEU A 489 5.08 6.43 -7.37
N THR A 490 6.05 6.65 -6.47
CA THR A 490 6.70 5.58 -5.70
C THR A 490 6.64 5.84 -4.20
N LEU A 491 6.87 4.82 -3.37
CA LEU A 491 6.69 4.90 -1.92
C LEU A 491 7.87 4.28 -1.18
N THR A 492 8.36 4.94 -0.12
CA THR A 492 9.24 4.29 0.86
C THR A 492 8.66 4.33 2.27
N GLY A 493 8.45 3.14 2.84
CA GLY A 493 8.16 2.92 4.25
C GLY A 493 9.43 2.76 5.09
N ARG A 494 10.58 2.50 4.45
CA ARG A 494 11.88 2.31 5.10
C ARG A 494 12.55 3.62 5.52
N SER A 495 12.34 4.71 4.78
CA SER A 495 13.14 5.94 4.90
C SER A 495 13.23 6.61 6.28
N VAL A 496 12.26 6.39 7.17
CA VAL A 496 12.26 6.96 8.54
C VAL A 496 12.82 5.97 9.58
N VAL A 497 12.84 4.68 9.28
CA VAL A 497 13.11 3.59 10.24
C VAL A 497 14.40 2.83 9.97
N HIS A 498 14.96 2.95 8.75
CA HIS A 498 16.19 2.28 8.38
C HIS A 498 17.36 2.77 9.26
N LYS A 499 18.09 1.82 9.85
CA LYS A 499 19.24 2.11 10.73
C LYS A 499 20.38 2.62 9.85
N MET A 500 20.82 3.86 10.06
CA MET A 500 21.95 4.46 9.35
C MET A 500 22.92 5.09 10.34
N GLN A 501 24.23 4.96 10.10
CA GLN A 501 25.25 5.56 10.96
C GLN A 501 25.12 7.08 11.09
N SER A 502 24.56 7.77 10.08
CA SER A 502 24.35 9.22 10.15
C SER A 502 23.32 9.65 11.20
N VAL A 503 22.43 8.75 11.66
CA VAL A 503 21.36 9.04 12.64
C VAL A 503 21.50 8.26 13.96
N SER A 504 22.62 7.55 14.20
CA SER A 504 22.88 6.74 15.41
C SER A 504 22.46 7.47 16.69
N ASP A 505 23.05 8.64 16.91
CA ASP A 505 22.93 9.41 18.15
C ASP A 505 21.48 9.89 18.37
N THR A 506 20.71 10.03 17.28
CA THR A 506 19.27 10.36 17.36
C THR A 506 18.43 9.15 17.71
N LEU A 507 18.82 7.95 17.25
CA LEU A 507 18.19 6.69 17.65
C LEU A 507 18.53 6.33 19.10
N ASP A 508 19.72 6.67 19.58
CA ASP A 508 20.14 6.45 20.97
C ASP A 508 19.44 7.38 21.95
N MET A 509 19.35 8.69 21.68
CA MET A 509 18.47 9.60 22.44
C MET A 509 16.99 9.14 22.42
N GLU A 510 16.51 8.56 21.32
CA GLU A 510 15.15 8.00 21.24
C GLU A 510 14.97 6.69 22.04
N ARG A 511 16.05 6.00 22.44
CA ARG A 511 16.00 4.88 23.40
C ARG A 511 15.84 5.38 24.84
N GLU A 512 16.54 6.46 25.20
CA GLU A 512 16.44 7.11 26.52
C GLU A 512 15.01 7.61 26.79
N LEU A 513 14.36 8.19 25.77
CA LEU A 513 12.96 8.64 25.81
C LEU A 513 11.93 7.53 26.06
N LEU A 514 12.31 6.24 26.10
CA LEU A 514 11.43 5.18 26.61
C LEU A 514 11.22 5.32 28.12
N PHE A 515 12.27 5.70 28.88
CA PHE A 515 12.26 5.81 30.34
C PHE A 515 12.19 7.26 30.82
N GLU A 516 12.61 8.22 29.99
CA GLU A 516 12.58 9.64 30.29
C GLU A 516 11.42 10.40 29.62
N LYS A 517 11.13 11.60 30.14
CA LYS A 517 10.10 12.51 29.60
C LYS A 517 10.55 13.12 28.27
N ALA A 518 9.64 13.13 27.29
CA ALA A 518 9.84 13.78 26.00
C ALA A 518 9.55 15.30 26.05
N PHE A 519 8.91 15.78 27.12
CA PHE A 519 8.45 17.16 27.30
C PHE A 519 7.44 17.59 26.20
N THR A 520 6.61 16.64 25.77
CA THR A 520 5.47 16.84 24.85
C THR A 520 4.24 16.08 25.35
N ASN A 521 3.06 16.26 24.75
CA ASN A 521 1.85 15.48 25.09
C ASN A 521 1.99 13.95 24.87
N LEU A 522 3.10 13.48 24.28
CA LEU A 522 3.46 12.06 24.34
C LEU A 522 3.54 11.55 25.79
N ASP A 523 4.07 12.33 26.73
CA ASP A 523 4.18 11.95 28.15
C ASP A 523 2.82 11.82 28.85
N GLU A 524 1.78 12.45 28.32
CA GLU A 524 0.39 12.32 28.79
C GLU A 524 -0.29 11.09 28.15
N TYR A 525 -0.08 10.88 26.85
CA TYR A 525 -0.81 9.86 26.08
C TYR A 525 -0.17 8.48 26.11
N ALA A 526 1.13 8.41 26.38
CA ALA A 526 1.93 7.20 26.59
C ALA A 526 3.11 7.57 27.52
N PRO A 527 2.92 7.53 28.85
CA PRO A 527 3.96 7.89 29.82
C PRO A 527 5.26 7.08 29.66
N PRO A 528 6.40 7.59 30.16
CA PRO A 528 7.65 6.84 30.22
C PRO A 528 7.55 5.57 31.09
N LEU A 529 8.37 4.58 30.79
CA LEU A 529 8.42 3.26 31.42
C LEU A 529 9.09 3.30 32.81
N ALA A 530 8.72 2.36 33.67
CA ALA A 530 9.35 2.20 34.99
C ALA A 530 10.70 1.47 34.86
N VAL A 531 11.75 2.03 35.47
CA VAL A 531 13.08 1.40 35.47
C VAL A 531 13.08 0.16 36.36
N GLY A 532 13.21 -1.02 35.75
CA GLY A 532 13.43 -2.29 36.44
C GLY A 532 12.26 -3.28 36.45
N ASP A 533 11.11 -2.96 35.86
CA ASP A 533 9.98 -3.89 35.76
C ASP A 533 10.01 -4.68 34.42
N PRO A 534 10.24 -6.01 34.44
CA PRO A 534 10.23 -6.82 33.21
C PRO A 534 8.83 -6.96 32.57
N ASP A 535 7.76 -6.68 33.32
CA ASP A 535 6.38 -6.80 32.86
C ASP A 535 5.90 -5.53 32.12
N ASP A 536 6.68 -4.43 32.16
CA ASP A 536 6.38 -3.14 31.49
C ASP A 536 6.59 -3.18 29.96
N THR A 537 6.94 -4.35 29.42
CA THR A 537 6.73 -4.69 28.00
C THR A 537 5.27 -4.56 27.54
N LYS A 538 4.32 -4.39 28.48
CA LYS A 538 2.92 -4.04 28.27
C LYS A 538 2.66 -2.56 27.91
N VAL A 539 3.55 -1.63 28.25
CA VAL A 539 3.45 -0.20 27.88
C VAL A 539 4.46 0.17 26.78
N ALA A 540 5.58 -0.55 26.71
CA ALA A 540 6.70 -0.28 25.80
C ALA A 540 6.30 -0.04 24.33
N ILE A 541 5.41 -0.85 23.73
CA ILE A 541 5.01 -0.66 22.31
C ILE A 541 4.30 0.68 22.12
N ARG A 542 3.44 1.08 23.07
CA ARG A 542 2.69 2.34 23.00
C ARG A 542 3.62 3.55 23.08
N ARG A 543 4.58 3.53 24.02
CA ARG A 543 5.62 4.57 24.15
C ARG A 543 6.50 4.63 22.90
N ARG A 544 7.03 3.49 22.45
CA ARG A 544 7.92 3.37 21.27
C ARG A 544 7.29 3.90 19.98
N LEU A 545 6.04 3.52 19.69
CA LEU A 545 5.31 4.02 18.52
C LEU A 545 5.01 5.51 18.63
N GLY A 546 4.76 6.02 19.84
CA GLY A 546 4.59 7.45 20.07
C GLY A 546 5.88 8.26 19.88
N ILE A 547 7.04 7.73 20.31
CA ILE A 547 8.36 8.34 20.01
C ILE A 547 8.58 8.41 18.49
N LEU A 548 8.29 7.32 17.76
CA LEU A 548 8.36 7.31 16.29
C LEU A 548 7.44 8.35 15.63
N LEU A 549 6.26 8.63 16.21
CA LEU A 549 5.38 9.69 15.71
C LEU A 549 5.95 11.10 15.92
N TRP A 550 6.69 11.34 17.02
CA TRP A 550 7.35 12.62 17.31
C TRP A 550 8.77 12.75 16.71
N ARG A 551 9.30 11.69 16.08
CA ARG A 551 10.56 11.71 15.32
C ARG A 551 10.50 12.75 14.18
N ASN A 552 11.62 13.40 13.87
CA ASN A 552 11.71 14.26 12.68
C ASN A 552 11.79 13.40 11.40
N TRP A 553 10.64 13.05 10.82
CA TRP A 553 10.55 12.15 9.67
C TRP A 553 11.34 12.66 8.45
N ASP A 554 11.39 13.98 8.21
CA ASP A 554 12.16 14.55 7.10
C ASP A 554 13.67 14.40 7.32
N LYS A 555 14.21 14.71 8.52
CA LYS A 555 15.64 14.51 8.84
C LYS A 555 16.11 13.08 8.54
N PHE A 556 15.29 12.08 8.86
CA PHE A 556 15.62 10.68 8.58
C PHE A 556 15.45 10.35 7.09
N SER A 557 14.31 10.72 6.50
CA SER A 557 14.00 10.42 5.09
C SER A 557 14.97 11.05 4.12
N ASP A 558 15.33 12.32 4.34
CA ASP A 558 16.24 13.05 3.46
C ASP A 558 17.70 12.58 3.63
N ARG A 559 18.06 11.98 4.78
CA ARG A 559 19.35 11.27 4.96
C ARG A 559 19.36 9.90 4.31
N TYR A 560 18.23 9.19 4.31
CA TYR A 560 18.07 7.90 3.61
C TYR A 560 18.12 8.08 2.09
N LEU A 561 17.32 9.00 1.54
CA LEU A 561 17.24 9.25 0.09
C LEU A 561 18.54 9.80 -0.53
N ASN A 562 19.49 10.23 0.30
CA ASN A 562 20.82 10.68 -0.12
C ASN A 562 21.96 9.78 0.40
N ALA A 563 21.66 8.59 0.94
CA ALA A 563 22.65 7.63 1.41
C ALA A 563 23.33 6.90 0.22
N PRO A 564 24.66 7.04 0.01
CA PRO A 564 25.28 6.52 -1.22
C PRO A 564 25.18 5.00 -1.40
N HIS A 565 25.32 4.24 -0.31
CA HIS A 565 25.32 2.78 -0.31
C HIS A 565 23.94 2.15 -0.57
N TYR A 566 22.84 2.77 -0.13
CA TYR A 566 21.51 2.19 -0.33
C TYR A 566 21.05 2.29 -1.80
N PHE A 567 21.55 3.30 -2.51
CA PHE A 567 21.22 3.57 -3.92
C PHE A 567 22.46 3.41 -4.81
N GLU A 568 23.43 2.56 -4.43
CA GLU A 568 24.74 2.43 -5.08
C GLU A 568 24.65 2.21 -6.61
N LEU A 569 23.78 1.31 -7.07
CA LEU A 569 23.50 1.10 -8.50
C LEU A 569 23.06 2.39 -9.23
N LEU A 570 22.12 3.14 -8.65
CA LEU A 570 21.65 4.42 -9.23
C LEU A 570 22.76 5.46 -9.23
N ASN A 571 23.50 5.57 -8.12
CA ASN A 571 24.57 6.55 -7.95
C ASN A 571 25.74 6.29 -8.93
N LEU A 572 26.23 5.04 -9.02
CA LEU A 572 27.28 4.66 -9.97
C LEU A 572 26.81 4.79 -11.42
N ALA A 573 25.56 4.42 -11.72
CA ALA A 573 25.00 4.54 -13.06
C ALA A 573 24.79 5.99 -13.55
N THR A 574 24.77 6.98 -12.65
CA THR A 574 24.80 8.42 -13.05
C THR A 574 26.20 8.96 -13.34
N GLY A 575 27.27 8.16 -13.16
CA GLY A 575 28.62 8.49 -13.63
C GLY A 575 29.36 9.59 -12.87
N PHE A 576 28.95 9.93 -11.64
CA PHE A 576 29.57 11.02 -10.87
C PHE A 576 30.94 10.69 -10.26
N ASP A 577 31.80 11.72 -10.20
CA ASP A 577 33.22 11.72 -9.80
C ASP A 577 33.45 11.62 -8.28
N GLY A 578 32.63 10.86 -7.56
CA GLY A 578 32.76 10.68 -6.11
C GLY A 578 32.30 11.87 -5.26
N ARG A 579 31.69 12.90 -5.85
CA ARG A 579 31.01 13.98 -5.11
C ARG A 579 29.58 13.55 -4.75
N GLU A 580 29.23 13.59 -3.47
CA GLU A 580 27.92 13.16 -2.93
C GLU A 580 26.74 14.07 -3.35
N ARG A 581 26.38 14.08 -4.64
CA ARG A 581 25.09 14.57 -5.12
C ARG A 581 24.06 13.46 -5.00
N GLY A 582 23.41 13.39 -3.84
CA GLY A 582 22.40 12.37 -3.59
C GLY A 582 21.22 12.41 -4.58
N LEU A 583 20.51 11.28 -4.66
CA LEU A 583 19.46 10.98 -5.65
C LEU A 583 18.39 12.08 -5.80
N THR A 584 18.12 12.81 -4.71
CA THR A 584 17.15 13.93 -4.66
C THR A 584 17.58 15.19 -5.44
N ALA A 585 18.83 15.29 -5.86
CA ALA A 585 19.43 16.45 -6.53
C ALA A 585 20.06 16.13 -7.90
N ALA A 586 20.43 14.87 -8.17
CA ALA A 586 21.03 14.46 -9.45
C ALA A 586 20.00 14.08 -10.52
N GLY A 587 18.86 13.50 -10.11
CA GLY A 587 17.98 12.79 -11.05
C GLY A 587 18.60 11.49 -11.58
N PHE A 588 17.91 10.80 -12.49
CA PHE A 588 18.38 9.58 -13.13
C PHE A 588 17.60 9.33 -14.44
N LEU A 589 18.30 9.15 -15.57
CA LEU A 589 17.72 8.86 -16.88
C LEU A 589 16.49 9.73 -17.21
N GLY A 590 16.67 11.06 -17.13
CA GLY A 590 15.60 12.03 -17.41
C GLY A 590 14.55 12.19 -16.31
N LEU A 591 14.46 11.26 -15.35
CA LEU A 591 13.60 11.40 -14.17
C LEU A 591 14.25 12.30 -13.12
N ALA A 592 13.46 13.18 -12.50
CA ALA A 592 13.85 13.85 -11.27
C ALA A 592 12.72 13.83 -10.23
N LEU A 593 13.10 13.78 -8.95
CA LEU A 593 12.17 13.81 -7.82
C LEU A 593 11.62 15.23 -7.63
N GLN A 594 10.30 15.38 -7.60
CA GLN A 594 9.68 16.67 -7.34
C GLN A 594 9.92 17.13 -5.90
N GLN A 595 10.26 18.43 -5.75
CA GLN A 595 10.35 19.03 -4.42
C GLN A 595 8.97 19.25 -3.76
N LYS A 596 7.89 19.33 -4.54
CA LYS A 596 6.52 19.46 -4.02
C LYS A 596 5.56 18.63 -4.89
N ASN A 597 5.31 17.40 -4.44
CA ASN A 597 4.28 16.50 -4.98
C ASN A 597 2.97 17.25 -5.32
N SER A 598 2.45 17.05 -6.53
CA SER A 598 1.17 17.60 -6.98
C SER A 598 -0.01 16.73 -6.56
N ILE A 599 0.14 15.40 -6.61
CA ILE A 599 -0.95 14.42 -6.50
C ILE A 599 -1.28 14.10 -5.05
N THR A 600 -0.28 13.69 -4.26
CA THR A 600 -0.46 13.28 -2.86
C THR A 600 0.56 13.93 -1.94
N ARG A 601 0.23 14.09 -0.65
CA ARG A 601 1.16 14.69 0.33
C ARG A 601 2.39 13.80 0.49
N ARG A 602 3.59 14.39 0.58
CA ARG A 602 4.85 13.70 0.95
C ARG A 602 4.67 12.71 2.11
N TRP A 603 3.85 13.09 3.10
CA TRP A 603 3.47 12.25 4.25
C TRP A 603 1.95 12.31 4.48
N PRO A 604 1.14 11.37 3.95
CA PRO A 604 -0.31 11.38 4.13
C PRO A 604 -0.72 10.81 5.50
N ASN A 605 0.13 9.99 6.14
CA ASN A 605 -0.12 9.37 7.44
C ASN A 605 0.61 10.05 8.62
N ARG A 606 1.11 11.28 8.43
CA ARG A 606 1.76 12.07 9.49
C ARG A 606 0.72 12.86 10.28
N LEU A 607 0.66 12.63 11.58
CA LEU A 607 -0.21 13.35 12.52
C LEU A 607 0.55 14.44 13.31
N VAL A 608 1.88 14.33 13.41
CA VAL A 608 2.75 15.28 14.13
C VAL A 608 3.79 15.83 13.16
N HIS A 609 3.79 17.14 12.96
CA HIS A 609 4.71 17.89 12.13
C HIS A 609 5.85 18.50 12.94
N SER A 610 5.57 19.05 14.13
CA SER A 610 6.56 19.66 15.04
C SER A 610 6.52 19.06 16.46
N ARG A 611 7.59 19.25 17.26
CA ARG A 611 7.59 18.83 18.68
C ARG A 611 6.52 19.54 19.52
N SER A 612 6.15 20.76 19.15
CA SER A 612 5.11 21.59 19.77
C SER A 612 3.67 21.23 19.35
N ASP A 613 3.48 20.25 18.47
CA ASP A 613 2.14 19.87 18.04
C ASP A 613 1.40 19.13 19.16
N ILE A 614 0.13 19.50 19.35
CA ILE A 614 -0.79 18.90 20.31
C ILE A 614 -1.89 18.15 19.53
N PRO A 615 -1.60 16.95 18.97
CA PRO A 615 -2.63 16.12 18.35
C PRO A 615 -3.64 15.70 19.41
N ARG A 616 -4.90 15.46 19.04
CA ARG A 616 -5.90 15.01 20.01
C ARG A 616 -5.65 13.54 20.38
N LEU A 617 -5.88 13.17 21.64
CA LEU A 617 -5.81 11.76 22.10
C LEU A 617 -6.64 10.79 21.23
N ARG A 618 -7.78 11.24 20.69
CA ARG A 618 -8.59 10.50 19.69
C ARG A 618 -7.74 10.10 18.48
N ASP A 619 -7.03 11.06 17.90
CA ASP A 619 -6.34 10.89 16.63
C ASP A 619 -4.96 10.21 16.83
N PHE A 620 -4.32 10.43 17.97
CA PHE A 620 -3.18 9.62 18.45
C PHE A 620 -3.55 8.13 18.57
N ASN A 621 -4.68 7.82 19.21
CA ASN A 621 -5.16 6.44 19.33
C ASN A 621 -5.60 5.84 17.97
N ARG A 622 -6.08 6.65 17.02
CA ARG A 622 -6.34 6.19 15.64
C ARG A 622 -5.06 5.78 14.93
N TRP A 623 -4.02 6.59 15.03
CA TRP A 623 -2.71 6.32 14.42
C TRP A 623 -2.05 5.06 15.00
N LEU A 624 -2.00 4.95 16.34
CA LEU A 624 -1.47 3.75 17.03
C LEU A 624 -2.26 2.47 16.69
N GLY A 625 -3.59 2.59 16.58
CA GLY A 625 -4.50 1.49 16.28
C GLY A 625 -4.72 1.21 14.78
N TRP A 626 -3.94 1.84 13.90
CA TRP A 626 -4.03 1.65 12.45
C TRP A 626 -3.38 0.35 11.97
N GLY A 627 -3.77 -0.15 10.80
CA GLY A 627 -3.27 -1.44 10.28
C GLY A 627 -1.76 -1.45 10.08
N ASN A 628 -1.23 -0.42 9.41
CA ASN A 628 0.19 -0.16 9.27
C ASN A 628 0.52 1.26 9.78
N ASN A 629 1.33 1.36 10.84
CA ASN A 629 1.76 2.62 11.46
C ASN A 629 3.18 3.06 11.05
N MET A 630 3.78 2.42 10.05
CA MET A 630 5.06 2.85 9.49
C MET A 630 4.91 4.17 8.72
N PRO A 631 5.83 5.14 8.86
CA PRO A 631 5.82 6.39 8.09
C PRO A 631 5.82 6.14 6.58
N GLN A 632 4.91 6.76 5.82
CA GLN A 632 4.74 6.54 4.37
C GLN A 632 5.24 7.77 3.60
N ARG A 633 6.46 7.72 3.04
CA ARG A 633 7.00 8.79 2.19
C ARG A 633 6.62 8.55 0.73
N TRP A 634 5.68 9.34 0.21
CA TRP A 634 5.41 9.36 -1.23
C TRP A 634 6.45 10.21 -1.97
N LEU A 635 6.99 9.62 -3.03
CA LEU A 635 7.97 10.19 -3.94
C LEU A 635 7.27 10.38 -5.29
N GLU A 636 7.19 11.61 -5.77
CA GLU A 636 6.56 11.94 -7.05
C GLU A 636 7.66 12.37 -8.03
N TRP A 637 7.77 11.66 -9.15
CA TRP A 637 8.84 11.81 -10.13
C TRP A 637 8.28 12.35 -11.44
N LYS A 638 9.04 13.21 -12.10
CA LYS A 638 8.73 13.79 -13.41
C LYS A 638 9.82 13.46 -14.42
N LYS A 639 9.47 13.36 -15.70
CA LYS A 639 10.43 13.23 -16.81
C LYS A 639 10.71 14.60 -17.41
N PHE A 640 11.94 15.09 -17.18
CA PHE A 640 12.47 16.40 -17.60
C PHE A 640 13.43 16.31 -18.79
N GLY A 641 13.82 15.09 -19.19
CA GLY A 641 14.61 14.86 -20.38
C GLY A 641 14.32 13.48 -20.99
N ASP A 642 14.48 13.37 -22.29
CA ASP A 642 14.54 12.07 -22.98
C ASP A 642 15.93 11.44 -22.86
N VAL A 643 16.00 10.14 -23.17
CA VAL A 643 17.20 9.31 -23.07
C VAL A 643 17.32 8.49 -24.35
N GLU A 644 18.51 8.46 -24.93
CA GLU A 644 18.78 7.66 -26.13
C GLU A 644 18.55 6.17 -25.85
N ASN A 645 17.93 5.46 -26.80
CA ASN A 645 17.59 4.04 -26.64
C ASN A 645 18.83 3.15 -26.37
N GLU A 646 20.02 3.52 -26.86
CA GLU A 646 21.27 2.81 -26.54
C GLU A 646 21.67 2.99 -25.06
N VAL A 647 21.57 4.21 -24.53
CA VAL A 647 21.86 4.51 -23.12
C VAL A 647 20.84 3.82 -22.21
N TRP A 648 19.55 3.97 -22.51
CA TRP A 648 18.48 3.28 -21.78
C TRP A 648 18.66 1.76 -21.82
N GLY A 649 18.94 1.18 -22.99
CA GLY A 649 19.15 -0.26 -23.18
C GLY A 649 20.32 -0.82 -22.38
N LYS A 650 21.41 -0.06 -22.21
CA LYS A 650 22.54 -0.42 -21.35
C LYS A 650 22.12 -0.52 -19.88
N HIS A 651 21.47 0.53 -19.35
CA HIS A 651 20.99 0.51 -17.96
C HIS A 651 19.90 -0.55 -17.73
N PHE A 652 19.05 -0.81 -18.71
CA PHE A 652 18.05 -1.89 -18.66
C PHE A 652 18.71 -3.28 -18.64
N SER A 653 19.76 -3.50 -19.43
CA SER A 653 20.56 -4.74 -19.40
C SER A 653 21.30 -4.93 -18.07
N LEU A 654 21.79 -3.84 -17.45
CA LEU A 654 22.37 -3.88 -16.10
C LEU A 654 21.32 -4.22 -15.04
N ALA A 655 20.11 -3.64 -15.14
CA ALA A 655 19.00 -3.92 -14.22
C ALA A 655 18.48 -5.36 -14.35
N LEU A 656 18.46 -5.92 -15.57
CA LEU A 656 18.19 -7.35 -15.79
C LEU A 656 19.29 -8.25 -15.22
N SER A 657 20.56 -7.85 -15.33
CA SER A 657 21.69 -8.59 -14.73
C SER A 657 21.60 -8.62 -13.20
N GLU A 658 21.22 -7.49 -12.59
CA GLU A 658 20.95 -7.39 -11.15
C GLU A 658 19.72 -8.23 -10.73
N GLU A 659 18.64 -8.22 -11.54
CA GLU A 659 17.44 -9.03 -11.32
C GLU A 659 17.78 -10.53 -11.35
N ASN A 660 18.56 -10.97 -12.34
CA ASN A 660 19.00 -12.35 -12.47
C ASN A 660 19.92 -12.78 -11.33
N ALA A 661 20.91 -11.98 -10.94
CA ALA A 661 21.78 -12.29 -9.80
C ALA A 661 21.01 -12.36 -8.47
N ARG A 662 19.90 -11.61 -8.34
CA ARG A 662 18.97 -11.70 -7.20
C ARG A 662 18.13 -12.97 -7.22
N SER A 663 17.69 -13.45 -8.39
CA SER A 663 16.87 -14.67 -8.50
C SER A 663 17.70 -15.96 -8.37
N THR A 664 18.92 -16.00 -8.90
CA THR A 664 19.87 -17.11 -8.72
C THR A 664 20.47 -17.16 -7.31
N GLY A 665 20.29 -16.12 -6.50
CA GLY A 665 20.90 -15.97 -5.17
C GLY A 665 22.38 -15.56 -5.20
N THR A 666 22.96 -15.36 -6.38
CA THR A 666 24.39 -15.03 -6.57
C THR A 666 24.70 -13.53 -6.49
N LEU A 667 23.81 -12.70 -5.94
CA LEU A 667 24.02 -11.25 -5.77
C LEU A 667 25.31 -10.92 -5.00
N GLN A 668 25.76 -11.77 -4.08
CA GLN A 668 27.03 -11.57 -3.36
C GLN A 668 28.27 -11.75 -4.25
N GLU A 669 28.11 -12.40 -5.41
CA GLU A 669 29.14 -12.65 -6.42
C GLU A 669 29.05 -11.65 -7.59
N PHE A 670 28.00 -10.81 -7.61
CA PHE A 670 27.76 -9.82 -8.65
C PHE A 670 28.65 -8.58 -8.42
N ASP A 671 29.84 -8.57 -9.04
CA ASP A 671 30.72 -7.39 -9.05
C ASP A 671 30.09 -6.26 -9.88
N LEU A 672 29.29 -5.44 -9.20
CA LEU A 672 28.69 -4.21 -9.72
C LEU A 672 29.72 -3.25 -10.33
N SER A 673 30.91 -3.16 -9.73
CA SER A 673 31.99 -2.30 -10.23
C SER A 673 32.57 -2.83 -11.53
N GLN A 674 32.63 -4.16 -11.73
CA GLN A 674 33.04 -4.73 -13.00
C GLN A 674 31.92 -4.65 -14.05
N ALA A 675 30.67 -4.98 -13.70
CA ALA A 675 29.53 -4.90 -14.61
C ALA A 675 29.35 -3.47 -15.20
N ILE A 676 29.58 -2.44 -14.39
CA ILE A 676 29.55 -1.03 -14.85
C ILE A 676 30.76 -0.68 -15.73
N LYS A 677 31.97 -1.17 -15.42
CA LYS A 677 33.15 -1.01 -16.31
C LYS A 677 32.92 -1.69 -17.66
N ASP A 678 32.35 -2.90 -17.67
CA ASP A 678 32.06 -3.64 -18.90
C ASP A 678 31.02 -2.90 -19.74
N MET A 679 29.95 -2.39 -19.12
CA MET A 679 28.90 -1.59 -19.77
C MET A 679 29.43 -0.29 -20.45
N PHE A 680 30.44 0.36 -19.87
CA PHE A 680 31.00 1.62 -20.40
C PHE A 680 32.31 1.47 -21.20
N SER A 681 33.08 0.39 -21.03
CA SER A 681 34.37 0.21 -21.71
C SER A 681 34.26 -0.02 -23.22
N VAL A 682 33.14 -0.59 -23.69
CA VAL A 682 32.86 -0.87 -25.11
C VAL A 682 32.94 0.39 -25.99
N GLN A 683 32.68 1.59 -25.44
CA GLN A 683 32.75 2.85 -26.21
C GLN A 683 34.14 3.21 -26.74
N LYS A 684 35.23 2.59 -26.27
CA LYS A 684 36.57 2.81 -26.84
C LYS A 684 36.86 1.99 -28.10
N GLY A 685 35.98 1.08 -28.52
CA GLY A 685 36.20 0.18 -29.66
C GLY A 685 35.66 0.66 -31.01
N SER A 686 34.81 1.68 -31.07
CA SER A 686 33.99 1.96 -32.26
C SER A 686 33.73 3.44 -32.57
N ASN A 687 34.79 4.25 -32.63
CA ASN A 687 34.85 5.41 -33.53
C ASN A 687 36.28 5.60 -34.06
N GLY A 688 36.39 5.91 -35.35
CA GLY A 688 37.63 5.68 -36.11
C GLY A 688 38.80 6.59 -35.77
N GLU A 689 40.02 6.05 -35.86
CA GLU A 689 41.26 6.82 -35.75
C GLU A 689 41.36 7.89 -36.86
N LYS A 690 41.49 9.17 -36.46
CA LYS A 690 42.42 10.10 -37.13
C LYS A 690 42.74 11.36 -36.32
N VAL A 691 43.87 11.29 -35.60
CA VAL A 691 44.92 12.31 -35.46
C VAL A 691 44.49 13.78 -35.37
N ILE A 692 44.70 14.39 -34.18
CA ILE A 692 45.44 15.66 -34.06
C ILE A 692 46.45 15.56 -32.89
N SER A 693 47.72 15.82 -33.24
CA SER A 693 48.93 16.11 -32.42
C SER A 693 49.06 15.63 -30.97
N GLU A 694 50.17 14.92 -30.73
CA GLU A 694 50.83 14.83 -29.42
C GLU A 694 51.27 16.20 -28.89
N ALA A 695 51.04 16.45 -27.60
CA ALA A 695 51.74 17.48 -26.83
C ALA A 695 51.75 17.12 -25.33
N ALA A 696 52.83 17.45 -24.63
CA ALA A 696 52.95 17.37 -23.16
C ALA A 696 52.90 15.97 -22.49
N ILE A 697 53.48 14.93 -23.11
CA ILE A 697 54.13 13.83 -22.36
C ILE A 697 55.54 13.55 -22.89
N ASP A 698 56.45 14.52 -22.76
CA ASP A 698 57.80 14.21 -22.26
C ASP A 698 58.42 15.42 -21.57
N ALA A 699 58.58 15.32 -20.26
CA ALA A 699 59.37 16.21 -19.42
C ALA A 699 59.96 15.42 -18.23
N LYS A 700 60.52 14.24 -18.53
CA LYS A 700 61.51 13.46 -17.76
C LYS A 700 61.37 13.37 -16.22
N LYS A 701 61.23 12.11 -15.77
CA LYS A 701 61.87 11.66 -14.51
C LYS A 701 63.40 11.72 -14.66
N THR A 702 64.07 12.53 -13.84
CA THR A 702 65.49 12.49 -13.41
C THR A 702 65.70 13.73 -12.55
N GLU A 703 66.32 13.72 -11.36
CA GLU A 703 67.07 12.66 -10.67
C GLU A 703 66.62 12.47 -9.20
N ASP A 704 66.97 11.31 -8.65
CA ASP A 704 67.14 11.11 -7.21
C ASP A 704 68.28 12.02 -6.68
N GLU A 705 68.14 12.57 -5.46
CA GLU A 705 69.11 12.28 -4.39
C GLU A 705 68.75 12.86 -3.00
N ASN A 706 69.22 12.15 -1.97
CA ASN A 706 69.59 12.63 -0.64
C ASN A 706 68.65 13.55 0.17
N GLN A 707 67.93 12.93 1.11
CA GLN A 707 67.56 13.58 2.38
C GLN A 707 68.81 14.09 3.12
N SER A 708 68.82 15.33 3.62
CA SER A 708 69.47 15.60 4.92
C SER A 708 69.03 16.90 5.62
N LYS A 709 68.70 16.75 6.92
CA LYS A 709 68.94 17.67 8.06
C LYS A 709 68.49 19.15 7.98
N GLY A 710 67.71 19.56 8.99
CA GLY A 710 67.58 20.98 9.38
C GLY A 710 66.52 21.22 10.46
N LEU A 711 66.92 21.35 11.73
CA LEU A 711 66.02 21.69 12.85
C LEU A 711 66.20 23.15 13.29
N SER A 712 65.06 23.75 13.66
CA SER A 712 64.84 24.91 14.56
C SER A 712 65.61 26.23 14.39
N LYS A 713 64.86 27.35 14.52
CA LYS A 713 65.09 28.34 15.58
C LYS A 713 63.96 29.36 15.73
N ASP A 714 63.89 29.95 16.92
CA ASP A 714 62.83 30.85 17.40
C ASP A 714 63.15 32.34 17.21
N GLY A 715 62.09 33.13 16.95
CA GLY A 715 61.78 34.46 17.54
C GLY A 715 62.75 35.67 17.48
N VAL A 716 62.19 36.89 17.44
CA VAL A 716 62.19 37.87 18.57
C VAL A 716 61.79 39.31 18.15
N ASN A 717 60.77 39.85 18.84
CA ASN A 717 60.41 41.24 19.20
C ASN A 717 60.12 42.40 18.20
N GLY A 718 59.17 43.24 18.68
CA GLY A 718 58.76 44.57 18.23
C GLY A 718 57.23 44.64 18.16
N GLY A 719 56.45 45.16 19.13
CA GLY A 719 56.64 46.34 20.00
C GLY A 719 55.93 47.54 19.34
N LYS A 720 55.01 48.29 19.99
CA LYS A 720 54.59 48.35 21.41
C LYS A 720 53.29 49.19 21.54
N ASP A 721 52.53 49.04 22.64
CA ASP A 721 51.47 49.94 23.17
C ASP A 721 50.25 50.31 22.24
N GLY A 722 49.06 50.74 22.72
CA GLY A 722 48.49 50.77 24.06
C GLY A 722 47.42 51.87 24.27
N SER A 723 46.27 51.52 24.86
CA SER A 723 45.17 52.35 25.43
C SER A 723 44.05 52.97 24.54
N ASP A 724 42.81 52.68 24.95
CA ASP A 724 41.53 53.45 25.05
C ASP A 724 41.18 54.67 24.16
N GLY A 725 39.87 54.91 23.96
CA GLY A 725 39.44 56.27 23.59
C GLY A 725 37.94 56.65 23.51
N GLY A 726 37.11 55.95 22.74
CA GLY A 726 35.65 56.12 22.73
C GLY A 726 34.99 57.34 22.01
N LYS A 727 33.70 57.15 21.73
CA LYS A 727 32.59 58.12 21.42
C LYS A 727 32.55 58.95 20.12
N ASP A 728 31.56 58.57 19.30
CA ASP A 728 30.42 59.38 18.81
C ASP A 728 30.59 60.67 17.97
N SER A 729 29.64 60.82 17.02
CA SER A 729 29.20 62.09 16.38
C SER A 729 30.14 62.70 15.31
N LYS A 730 29.70 63.40 14.25
CA LYS A 730 28.43 63.41 13.47
C LYS A 730 28.63 64.29 12.20
N GLU A 731 27.79 64.12 11.18
CA GLU A 731 27.52 65.07 10.06
C GLU A 731 28.71 65.41 9.10
N GLY A 732 28.51 65.67 7.79
CA GLY A 732 27.32 65.45 6.94
C GLY A 732 27.31 66.27 5.63
N LYS A 733 26.58 65.77 4.59
CA LYS A 733 26.08 66.48 3.38
C LYS A 733 27.11 67.05 2.40
N ASP A 734 26.79 67.46 1.16
CA ASP A 734 25.61 67.42 0.23
C ASP A 734 26.25 67.13 -1.19
N SER A 735 25.65 66.80 -2.35
CA SER A 735 24.32 66.79 -2.99
C SER A 735 24.45 66.09 -4.40
N LYS A 736 23.53 65.95 -5.37
CA LYS A 736 22.08 66.27 -5.56
C LYS A 736 21.51 65.49 -6.79
N GLU A 737 20.37 65.95 -7.32
CA GLU A 737 19.66 65.57 -8.56
C GLU A 737 18.92 64.20 -8.59
N GLY A 738 17.64 64.12 -8.98
CA GLY A 738 16.65 65.18 -9.21
C GLY A 738 15.29 64.72 -9.80
N LYS A 739 14.17 65.27 -9.28
CA LYS A 739 12.72 65.00 -9.62
C LYS A 739 12.18 63.61 -9.21
N VAL A 740 11.15 63.40 -8.38
CA VAL A 740 10.04 64.18 -7.73
C VAL A 740 8.70 64.22 -8.50
N ILE A 741 7.59 64.24 -7.73
CA ILE A 741 6.14 64.05 -8.02
C ILE A 741 5.72 62.57 -7.91
N HIS A 742 4.73 62.13 -7.11
CA HIS A 742 3.97 62.65 -5.94
C HIS A 742 3.51 61.40 -5.10
N ASP A 743 3.37 61.41 -3.76
CA ASP A 743 2.34 61.99 -2.86
C ASP A 743 0.89 61.50 -3.14
N THR A 744 0.01 61.15 -2.17
CA THR A 744 0.02 61.00 -0.68
C THR A 744 -1.32 60.33 -0.28
N ASP A 745 -1.60 59.67 0.87
CA ASP A 745 -0.86 59.06 2.00
C ASP A 745 -1.86 58.04 2.68
N LYS A 746 -1.46 57.04 3.48
CA LYS A 746 -1.60 56.91 4.97
C LYS A 746 -3.00 57.11 5.63
N ASP A 747 -3.32 56.55 6.81
CA ASP A 747 -2.55 55.71 7.77
C ASP A 747 -3.43 54.75 8.62
N ASP A 748 -2.78 53.95 9.49
CA ASP A 748 -3.36 52.98 10.45
C ASP A 748 -4.27 53.55 11.58
N GLY A 749 -5.07 52.68 12.21
CA GLY A 749 -5.77 52.97 13.48
C GLY A 749 -6.48 51.76 14.13
N LYS A 750 -6.18 51.45 15.40
CA LYS A 750 -6.62 50.21 16.10
C LYS A 750 -7.36 50.47 17.43
N GLN A 751 -8.13 49.45 17.86
CA GLN A 751 -8.60 49.10 19.22
C GLN A 751 -9.99 49.55 19.79
N GLU A 752 -10.65 48.52 20.36
CA GLU A 752 -11.46 48.45 21.60
C GLU A 752 -12.89 49.04 21.75
N ALA A 753 -13.87 48.21 21.33
CA ALA A 753 -14.89 47.57 22.19
C ALA A 753 -15.62 48.33 23.33
N LYS A 754 -16.98 48.36 23.26
CA LYS A 754 -17.90 47.93 24.37
C LYS A 754 -19.40 47.87 24.00
N GLY A 755 -19.94 46.65 23.94
CA GLY A 755 -21.19 46.14 24.56
C GLY A 755 -22.57 46.84 24.48
N LYS A 756 -23.60 45.98 24.35
CA LYS A 756 -25.07 46.21 24.49
C LYS A 756 -25.72 46.93 23.27
N THR A 757 -27.01 46.77 22.94
CA THR A 757 -28.14 46.04 23.59
C THR A 757 -28.99 45.30 22.52
N ALA A 758 -29.94 44.46 22.92
CA ALA A 758 -30.84 43.71 22.01
C ALA A 758 -32.20 44.39 21.80
N GLU A 759 -32.91 44.05 20.71
CA GLU A 759 -34.38 43.93 20.76
C GLU A 759 -35.01 42.97 19.73
N LYS A 760 -36.34 42.86 19.67
CA LYS A 760 -37.11 41.75 19.06
C LYS A 760 -38.28 42.22 18.16
N THR A 761 -38.42 41.61 16.98
CA THR A 761 -39.73 41.29 16.34
C THR A 761 -39.50 40.20 15.29
N LYS A 762 -40.07 38.99 15.30
CA LYS A 762 -41.48 38.54 15.33
C LYS A 762 -42.34 39.02 14.16
N GLY A 763 -42.41 38.19 13.10
CA GLY A 763 -43.50 38.17 12.11
C GLY A 763 -44.17 36.78 12.07
N LYS A 764 -45.51 36.72 12.10
CA LYS A 764 -46.32 35.48 12.02
C LYS A 764 -47.35 35.59 10.90
N LYS A 765 -47.47 34.54 10.07
CA LYS A 765 -48.69 34.05 9.40
C LYS A 765 -48.31 32.67 8.80
N LYS A 766 -48.83 31.49 9.20
CA LYS A 766 -50.13 30.94 9.68
C LYS A 766 -50.76 30.10 8.55
N LYS A 767 -51.01 28.82 8.85
CA LYS A 767 -51.56 27.79 7.93
C LYS A 767 -52.91 28.19 7.32
N THR A 768 -53.20 27.64 6.14
CA THR A 768 -54.55 27.16 5.78
C THR A 768 -54.42 25.75 5.19
N GLN A 769 -55.41 24.90 5.44
CA GLN A 769 -55.49 23.50 5.00
C GLN A 769 -56.82 23.33 4.25
N LYS A 770 -56.82 22.62 3.11
CA LYS A 770 -58.04 22.22 2.39
C LYS A 770 -57.80 20.92 1.64
N SER A 771 -58.85 20.13 1.46
CA SER A 771 -58.78 18.77 0.89
C SER A 771 -60.08 18.39 0.18
N SER A 772 -60.01 17.23 -0.51
CA SER A 772 -61.10 16.41 -1.05
C SER A 772 -61.68 16.75 -2.44
N LYS A 773 -61.73 15.68 -3.28
CA LYS A 773 -62.59 15.42 -4.46
C LYS A 773 -62.41 16.38 -5.68
N GLY A 774 -62.46 15.92 -6.94
CA GLY A 774 -62.69 14.57 -7.51
C GLY A 774 -63.91 14.54 -8.44
N GLY A 775 -63.95 13.76 -9.53
CA GLY A 775 -62.96 12.82 -10.10
C GLY A 775 -63.62 11.89 -11.15
N LYS A 776 -62.82 11.24 -12.01
CA LYS A 776 -63.25 10.19 -12.97
C LYS A 776 -62.07 9.28 -13.31
#